data_AF-A0A2D6Q6L0-F1
#
_entry.id   AF-A0A2D6Q6L0-F1
#
_cell.length_a   1.000
_cell.length_b   1.000
_cell.length_c   1.000
_cell.angle_alpha   90.00
_cell.angle_beta   90.00
_cell.angle_gamma   90.00
#
_symmetry.space_group_name_H-M   'P 1'
#
loop_
_entity.id
_entity.type
_entity.pdbx_description
1 polymer ?
#
loop_
_entity_poly.entity_id
_entity_poly.type
_entity_poly.pdbx_seq_one_letter_code
_entity_poly.pdbx_strand_id
1 'polypeptide(L)'
;MTQQDQSAEGDEANLESRLDGASPIQPGQNGTYSVMFIGDPHNNLQGLRMARQVAESQGVDTRICLGDILQKLSSDYTRDQGLITERARAQLRVDSPLREALKEGKYSQAQIDMITSAAAASEATVSKHADRTYSLTREIDPNLITIGGNWDREEEIQRIFGDNYRGTGFTQEDNGMKVLWASGGGSAPVGGAGTTRGFLCDNQQEGVNRARPLQSLLANPRAEDQEGNEIDLLVTHVAPPSEGKHKDNFSVYLHRFMSARKSVGLPMPKLLVNGHHHSASATIDWINYQDDETGAEFKQLTFTPGVLAIDHAQEGSHGAFCIGEFDSQTHQLVGASEYHVQRTLSGTMRVVLYGKHTLDHAKQKVKFEEIGTVVAEETLEDIFGNRGPLKELDLNYALSDKGFNVDYTGLNAQEFDQRFRLNFSLIREYGEQSKNQVKAVLDEVRNKWDLERAAEGIPQTASYSAADLRGNQEEVMQGLAVKAAEVFGIDPKTFDELDETAREFKIKQLVQAAFGISFRDIEDATKNASLKFEDMPYNWGSGLQKKANEHISGAAQQYVLAPIEDEQWMDVIDNVWSPLNVKRSRTLERREIYGLVGKALQAGILSEEELTATSAYSTVKDFKKGTIMTDDEIKGTFDIRYANEDDLGISKRNGIPASEAAGLQKLIDEQGVPVLRNAKGDYIVTPKGIGYLDDDLKEAVNYDPIRLSDLLDSGKAKLVSQGDDYLASVGQAMYPINLEEEGITKGQYEATPLWQVLVEQEALKKNGNKAFMERLAQDSEFREALARQQDVSNGGSYSVNGGSDLPSSGPSVDMPDLPSDM
;
A
#
# COMPACT_ATOMS: atom_id res chain seq x y z
N MET A 1 -62.35 34.08 11.49
CA MET A 1 -63.22 32.98 11.07
C MET A 1 -62.30 31.87 10.55
N THR A 2 -61.45 31.20 11.34
CA THR A 2 -61.52 30.52 12.65
C THR A 2 -62.46 29.31 12.70
N GLN A 3 -61.83 28.18 13.09
CA GLN A 3 -62.35 26.88 13.57
C GLN A 3 -62.89 25.95 12.47
N GLN A 4 -62.62 24.64 12.48
CA GLN A 4 -62.10 23.72 13.50
C GLN A 4 -61.75 22.40 12.79
N ASP A 5 -60.63 21.77 13.11
CA ASP A 5 -60.54 20.31 13.12
C ASP A 5 -59.66 19.90 14.31
N GLN A 6 -60.23 19.03 15.15
CA GLN A 6 -59.72 18.59 16.44
C GLN A 6 -59.21 17.15 16.33
N SER A 7 -58.08 16.90 17.02
CA SER A 7 -57.73 15.68 17.79
C SER A 7 -57.54 14.37 17.02
N ALA A 8 -56.59 13.49 17.32
CA ALA A 8 -55.62 13.32 18.42
C ALA A 8 -54.51 12.39 17.87
N GLU A 9 -53.22 12.65 18.11
CA GLU A 9 -52.48 12.20 19.31
C GLU A 9 -52.65 10.71 19.60
N GLY A 10 -51.62 9.92 19.23
CA GLY A 10 -51.44 8.52 19.58
C GLY A 10 -50.32 7.88 18.76
N ASP A 11 -49.29 7.38 19.44
CA ASP A 11 -48.19 6.53 18.95
C ASP A 11 -46.86 7.18 18.51
N GLU A 12 -46.45 8.27 19.18
CA GLU A 12 -45.03 8.70 19.27
C GLU A 12 -44.27 8.07 20.47
N ALA A 13 -44.82 7.03 21.09
CA ALA A 13 -44.20 6.35 22.23
C ALA A 13 -44.10 4.83 21.98
N ASN A 14 -43.23 4.40 21.05
CA ASN A 14 -42.84 2.97 20.99
C ASN A 14 -41.51 2.66 20.26
N LEU A 15 -40.56 3.60 20.20
CA LEU A 15 -39.21 3.38 19.64
C LEU A 15 -38.07 3.47 20.67
N GLU A 16 -38.38 3.62 21.96
CA GLU A 16 -37.37 3.73 23.05
C GLU A 16 -37.28 2.53 24.01
N SER A 17 -37.92 1.38 23.75
CA SER A 17 -37.96 0.29 24.75
C SER A 17 -37.46 -1.10 24.30
N ARG A 18 -36.47 -1.18 23.40
CA ARG A 18 -35.85 -2.46 23.01
C ARG A 18 -34.32 -2.44 22.91
N LEU A 19 -33.65 -1.65 23.74
CA LEU A 19 -32.17 -1.69 23.92
C LEU A 19 -31.73 -2.22 25.30
N ASP A 20 -32.63 -2.78 26.10
CA ASP A 20 -32.29 -3.42 27.37
C ASP A 20 -31.86 -4.88 27.14
N GLY A 21 -30.60 -5.06 26.77
CA GLY A 21 -30.00 -6.40 26.60
C GLY A 21 -28.47 -6.44 26.55
N ALA A 22 -27.79 -5.32 26.32
CA ALA A 22 -26.35 -5.21 26.47
C ALA A 22 -26.05 -4.22 27.60
N SER A 23 -25.57 -4.72 28.73
CA SER A 23 -25.04 -3.84 29.78
C SER A 23 -23.96 -2.94 29.16
N PRO A 24 -24.06 -1.60 29.29
CA PRO A 24 -22.96 -0.72 28.92
C PRO A 24 -21.77 -1.09 29.80
N ILE A 25 -20.66 -1.48 29.16
CA ILE A 25 -19.37 -1.59 29.84
C ILE A 25 -19.04 -0.17 30.29
N GLN A 26 -19.18 0.12 31.59
CA GLN A 26 -18.73 1.39 32.13
C GLN A 26 -17.22 1.52 31.92
N PRO A 27 -16.72 2.61 31.31
CA PRO A 27 -15.29 2.88 31.28
C PRO A 27 -14.84 3.15 32.72
N GLY A 28 -13.88 2.37 33.22
CA GLY A 28 -13.13 2.73 34.43
C GLY A 28 -13.15 1.75 35.61
N GLN A 29 -13.66 0.52 35.50
CA GLN A 29 -13.56 -0.46 36.61
C GLN A 29 -12.49 -1.55 36.45
N ASN A 30 -11.92 -1.78 35.25
CA ASN A 30 -11.02 -2.92 35.01
C ASN A 30 -9.56 -2.59 34.65
N GLY A 31 -9.12 -1.33 34.70
CA GLY A 31 -7.72 -1.00 34.40
C GLY A 31 -7.29 -1.37 32.97
N THR A 32 -8.21 -1.32 32.01
CA THR A 32 -7.92 -1.52 30.58
C THR A 32 -8.31 -0.26 29.78
N TYR A 33 -7.68 -0.05 28.64
CA TYR A 33 -8.09 0.93 27.62
C TYR A 33 -8.27 0.23 26.28
N SER A 34 -9.11 0.81 25.42
CA SER A 34 -9.53 0.20 24.17
C SER A 34 -9.05 1.00 22.96
N VAL A 35 -8.68 0.31 21.89
CA VAL A 35 -8.26 0.90 20.62
C VAL A 35 -8.98 0.20 19.47
N MET A 36 -9.60 0.97 18.57
CA MET A 36 -10.17 0.43 17.34
C MET A 36 -9.09 0.36 16.25
N PHE A 37 -8.99 -0.79 15.57
CA PHE A 37 -8.14 -1.00 14.41
C PHE A 37 -8.98 -1.29 13.17
N ILE A 38 -8.69 -0.56 12.10
CA ILE A 38 -9.34 -0.69 10.79
C ILE A 38 -8.26 -0.97 9.74
N GLY A 39 -8.34 -2.13 9.09
CA GLY A 39 -7.52 -2.45 7.92
C GLY A 39 -8.22 -2.07 6.62
N ASP A 40 -7.46 -1.55 5.67
CA ASP A 40 -7.79 -1.48 4.24
C ASP A 40 -9.24 -1.06 3.94
N PRO A 41 -9.64 0.19 4.27
CA PRO A 41 -11.01 0.67 4.05
C PRO A 41 -11.43 0.69 2.58
N HIS A 42 -10.49 0.93 1.68
CA HIS A 42 -10.70 0.93 0.24
C HIS A 42 -12.00 1.61 -0.22
N ASN A 43 -12.17 2.87 0.17
CA ASN A 43 -13.35 3.70 -0.08
C ASN A 43 -14.67 3.24 0.59
N ASN A 44 -14.69 2.27 1.51
CA ASN A 44 -15.91 1.89 2.23
C ASN A 44 -16.29 2.92 3.33
N LEU A 45 -16.67 4.13 2.90
CA LEU A 45 -16.98 5.26 3.77
C LEU A 45 -18.18 5.01 4.68
N GLN A 46 -19.22 4.33 4.19
CA GLN A 46 -20.35 3.95 5.03
C GLN A 46 -19.93 2.94 6.11
N GLY A 47 -19.15 1.92 5.73
CA GLY A 47 -18.59 0.96 6.70
C GLY A 47 -17.73 1.63 7.75
N LEU A 48 -16.90 2.61 7.35
CA LEU A 48 -16.09 3.41 8.27
C LEU A 48 -16.96 4.22 9.25
N ARG A 49 -18.03 4.84 8.76
CA ARG A 49 -18.99 5.59 9.59
C ARG A 49 -19.65 4.69 10.62
N MET A 50 -20.12 3.51 10.20
CA MET A 50 -20.73 2.54 11.11
C MET A 50 -19.71 1.99 12.12
N ALA A 51 -18.47 1.72 11.69
CA ALA A 51 -17.38 1.34 12.60
C ALA A 51 -17.11 2.42 13.66
N ARG A 52 -17.08 3.69 13.24
CA ARG A 52 -16.97 4.84 14.16
C ARG A 52 -18.13 4.88 15.16
N GLN A 53 -19.39 4.72 14.73
CA GLN A 53 -20.55 4.71 15.62
C GLN A 53 -20.45 3.58 16.66
N VAL A 54 -20.00 2.40 16.25
CA VAL A 54 -19.78 1.26 17.16
C VAL A 54 -18.67 1.58 18.17
N ALA A 55 -17.57 2.20 17.75
CA ALA A 55 -16.50 2.64 18.63
C ALA A 55 -16.99 3.68 19.66
N GLU A 56 -17.74 4.69 19.22
CA GLU A 56 -18.27 5.75 20.09
C GLU A 56 -19.28 5.20 21.11
N SER A 57 -20.14 4.27 20.71
CA SER A 57 -21.09 3.63 21.64
C SER A 57 -20.41 2.76 22.71
N GLN A 58 -19.16 2.35 22.47
CA GLN A 58 -18.32 1.62 23.42
C GLN A 58 -17.32 2.50 24.18
N GLY A 59 -17.34 3.82 23.96
CA GLY A 59 -16.40 4.76 24.60
C GLY A 59 -14.95 4.58 24.14
N VAL A 60 -14.74 4.15 22.89
CA VAL A 60 -13.41 3.97 22.29
C VAL A 60 -13.00 5.23 21.55
N ASP A 61 -12.09 6.00 22.15
CA ASP A 61 -11.65 7.27 21.59
C ASP A 61 -10.53 7.13 20.53
N THR A 62 -9.59 6.20 20.76
CA THR A 62 -8.44 5.96 19.88
C THR A 62 -8.81 5.01 18.74
N ARG A 63 -8.63 5.50 17.51
CA ARG A 63 -9.01 4.80 16.28
C ARG A 63 -7.87 4.88 15.28
N ILE A 64 -7.39 3.72 14.84
CA ILE A 64 -6.21 3.58 13.99
C ILE A 64 -6.62 2.92 12.67
N CYS A 65 -6.36 3.60 11.55
CA CYS A 65 -6.44 3.03 10.21
C CYS A 65 -5.04 2.58 9.76
N LEU A 66 -4.97 1.34 9.27
CA LEU A 66 -3.73 0.66 8.87
C LEU A 66 -3.39 0.87 7.38
N GLY A 67 -3.87 1.97 6.79
CA GLY A 67 -3.63 2.32 5.39
C GLY A 67 -4.63 1.69 4.42
N ASP A 68 -4.38 1.93 3.13
CA ASP A 68 -5.20 1.50 2.00
C ASP A 68 -6.64 2.04 2.08
N ILE A 69 -6.76 3.32 2.44
CA ILE A 69 -8.04 4.05 2.42
C ILE A 69 -8.56 4.15 0.98
N LEU A 70 -7.64 4.29 0.01
CA LEU A 70 -7.96 4.48 -1.39
C LEU A 70 -8.28 3.17 -2.13
N GLN A 71 -9.14 3.29 -3.14
CA GLN A 71 -9.45 2.26 -4.12
C GLN A 71 -9.91 2.93 -5.43
N LYS A 72 -9.72 2.28 -6.59
CA LYS A 72 -10.16 2.72 -7.94
C LYS A 72 -10.15 4.26 -8.13
N LEU A 73 -8.95 4.79 -8.37
CA LEU A 73 -8.69 6.24 -8.36
C LEU A 73 -8.96 6.96 -9.69
N SER A 74 -9.48 6.23 -10.69
CA SER A 74 -9.85 6.79 -11.96
C SER A 74 -10.86 5.90 -12.68
N SER A 75 -11.48 6.40 -13.75
CA SER A 75 -12.22 5.56 -14.68
C SER A 75 -11.29 4.53 -15.35
N ASP A 76 -11.90 3.47 -15.83
CA ASP A 76 -11.22 2.39 -16.56
C ASP A 76 -10.52 2.91 -17.82
N TYR A 77 -11.10 3.91 -18.49
CA TYR A 77 -10.48 4.55 -19.65
C TYR A 77 -9.26 5.39 -19.26
N THR A 78 -9.38 6.29 -18.27
CA THR A 78 -8.25 7.09 -17.77
C THR A 78 -7.09 6.20 -17.33
N ARG A 79 -7.41 5.11 -16.62
CA ARG A 79 -6.44 4.09 -16.20
C ARG A 79 -5.71 3.46 -17.38
N ASP A 80 -6.45 3.02 -18.41
CA ASP A 80 -5.87 2.38 -19.59
C ASP A 80 -4.98 3.34 -20.39
N GLN A 81 -5.36 4.62 -20.47
CA GLN A 81 -4.51 5.64 -21.08
C GLN A 81 -3.20 5.80 -20.28
N GLY A 82 -3.26 5.88 -18.95
CA GLY A 82 -2.05 5.95 -18.12
C GLY A 82 -1.16 4.71 -18.25
N LEU A 83 -1.75 3.51 -18.32
CA LEU A 83 -1.02 2.25 -18.51
C LEU A 83 -0.21 2.21 -19.81
N ILE A 84 -0.69 2.86 -20.89
CA ILE A 84 0.07 2.97 -22.13
C ILE A 84 1.40 3.70 -21.87
N THR A 85 1.38 4.81 -21.14
CA THR A 85 2.59 5.55 -20.79
C THR A 85 3.52 4.75 -19.89
N GLU A 86 2.99 4.07 -18.86
CA GLU A 86 3.81 3.27 -17.95
C GLU A 86 4.53 2.13 -18.67
N ARG A 87 3.88 1.49 -19.65
CA ARG A 87 4.52 0.45 -20.47
C ARG A 87 5.58 1.03 -21.40
N ALA A 88 5.34 2.20 -22.00
CA ALA A 88 6.36 2.88 -22.78
C ALA A 88 7.57 3.26 -21.93
N ARG A 89 7.36 3.81 -20.72
CA ARG A 89 8.42 4.11 -19.75
C ARG A 89 9.25 2.87 -19.41
N ALA A 90 8.59 1.74 -19.15
CA ALA A 90 9.27 0.48 -18.85
C ALA A 90 10.20 0.03 -19.99
N GLN A 91 9.77 0.16 -21.26
CA GLN A 91 10.59 -0.16 -22.42
C GLN A 91 11.75 0.82 -22.60
N LEU A 92 11.53 2.11 -22.37
CA LEU A 92 12.55 3.15 -22.57
C LEU A 92 13.63 3.17 -21.50
N ARG A 93 13.39 2.55 -20.33
CA ARG A 93 14.39 2.42 -19.26
C ARG A 93 15.59 1.56 -19.67
N VAL A 94 15.39 0.59 -20.55
CA VAL A 94 16.46 -0.26 -21.08
C VAL A 94 16.79 0.13 -22.52
N ASP A 95 17.91 -0.39 -23.04
CA ASP A 95 18.24 -0.29 -24.47
C ASP A 95 17.24 -1.12 -25.28
N SER A 96 16.14 -0.48 -25.67
CA SER A 96 15.03 -1.11 -26.38
C SER A 96 14.91 -0.64 -27.83
N PRO A 97 14.25 -1.44 -28.71
CA PRO A 97 13.94 -1.01 -30.07
C PRO A 97 13.17 0.31 -30.12
N LEU A 98 12.29 0.56 -29.15
CA LEU A 98 11.55 1.82 -29.05
C LEU A 98 12.49 3.01 -28.78
N ARG A 99 13.48 2.85 -27.89
CA ARG A 99 14.46 3.89 -27.58
C ARG A 99 15.29 4.27 -28.81
N GLU A 100 15.79 3.28 -29.54
CA GLU A 100 16.55 3.52 -30.78
C GLU A 100 15.68 4.11 -31.88
N ALA A 101 14.42 3.70 -31.99
CA ALA A 101 13.48 4.27 -32.94
C ALA A 101 13.19 5.77 -32.69
N LEU A 102 13.12 6.21 -31.43
CA LEU A 102 13.03 7.64 -31.08
C LEU A 102 14.31 8.41 -31.44
N LYS A 103 15.49 7.83 -31.22
CA LYS A 103 16.77 8.43 -31.65
C LYS A 103 16.89 8.54 -33.17
N GLU A 104 16.30 7.62 -33.91
CA GLU A 104 16.32 7.63 -35.37
C GLU A 104 15.25 8.57 -35.98
N GLY A 105 14.34 9.09 -35.16
CA GLY A 105 13.23 9.94 -35.59
C GLY A 105 12.11 9.19 -36.28
N LYS A 106 11.85 7.93 -35.89
CA LYS A 106 10.83 7.07 -36.52
C LYS A 106 9.39 7.41 -36.12
N TYR A 107 9.17 8.27 -35.12
CA TYR A 107 7.83 8.66 -34.67
C TYR A 107 7.63 10.17 -34.77
N SER A 108 6.40 10.59 -35.02
CA SER A 108 6.01 12.00 -35.04
C SER A 108 5.81 12.57 -33.64
N GLN A 109 5.87 13.90 -33.49
CA GLN A 109 5.57 14.55 -32.21
C GLN A 109 4.17 14.20 -31.69
N ALA A 110 3.17 14.14 -32.58
CA ALA A 110 1.80 13.79 -32.19
C ALA A 110 1.70 12.38 -31.60
N GLN A 111 2.49 11.41 -32.10
CA GLN A 111 2.54 10.05 -31.54
C GLN A 111 3.24 10.04 -30.17
N ILE A 112 4.29 10.83 -29.99
CA ILE A 112 4.97 10.98 -28.69
C ILE A 112 4.03 11.64 -27.67
N ASP A 113 3.37 12.74 -28.05
CA ASP A 113 2.42 13.47 -27.20
C ASP A 113 1.23 12.59 -26.78
N MET A 114 0.73 11.73 -27.68
CA MET A 114 -0.31 10.76 -27.36
C MET A 114 0.09 9.84 -26.21
N ILE A 115 1.35 9.39 -26.17
CA ILE A 115 1.85 8.50 -25.12
C ILE A 115 2.08 9.28 -23.83
N THR A 116 2.62 10.51 -23.88
CA THR A 116 3.03 11.24 -22.66
C THR A 116 1.89 11.99 -21.97
N SER A 117 0.95 12.57 -22.72
CA SER A 117 -0.16 13.36 -22.18
C SER A 117 -1.13 12.53 -21.31
N ALA A 118 -1.26 11.24 -21.62
CA ALA A 118 -2.10 10.30 -20.90
C ALA A 118 -1.69 10.12 -19.43
N ALA A 119 -0.38 10.05 -19.13
CA ALA A 119 0.10 9.92 -17.75
C ALA A 119 -0.22 11.15 -16.90
N ALA A 120 0.00 12.36 -17.44
CA ALA A 120 -0.27 13.60 -16.71
C ALA A 120 -1.76 13.75 -16.38
N ALA A 121 -2.63 13.41 -17.33
CA ALA A 121 -4.08 13.40 -17.11
C ALA A 121 -4.49 12.35 -16.07
N SER A 122 -3.94 11.13 -16.16
CA SER A 122 -4.20 10.05 -15.20
C SER A 122 -3.77 10.45 -13.78
N GLU A 123 -2.55 10.95 -13.63
CA GLU A 123 -2.02 11.39 -12.33
C GLU A 123 -2.84 12.52 -11.71
N ALA A 124 -3.27 13.51 -12.51
CA ALA A 124 -4.13 14.59 -12.02
C ALA A 124 -5.50 14.08 -11.56
N THR A 125 -6.10 13.12 -12.28
CA THR A 125 -7.36 12.49 -11.88
C THR A 125 -7.20 11.68 -10.60
N VAL A 126 -6.17 10.84 -10.52
CA VAL A 126 -5.84 10.03 -9.34
C VAL A 126 -5.66 10.91 -8.09
N SER A 127 -4.95 12.03 -8.24
CA SER A 127 -4.72 13.00 -7.16
C SER A 127 -6.03 13.65 -6.67
N LYS A 128 -6.94 14.02 -7.60
CA LYS A 128 -8.26 14.57 -7.24
C LYS A 128 -9.13 13.56 -6.51
N HIS A 129 -9.13 12.30 -6.95
CA HIS A 129 -9.85 11.22 -6.28
C HIS A 129 -9.31 10.99 -4.87
N ALA A 130 -7.98 10.92 -4.72
CA ALA A 130 -7.33 10.78 -3.42
C ALA A 130 -7.72 11.92 -2.47
N ASP A 131 -7.59 13.17 -2.92
CA ASP A 131 -7.96 14.35 -2.14
C ASP A 131 -9.42 14.30 -1.65
N ARG A 132 -10.36 13.98 -2.54
CA ARG A 132 -11.77 13.93 -2.17
C ARG A 132 -12.08 12.78 -1.22
N THR A 133 -11.54 11.58 -1.48
CA THR A 133 -11.75 10.43 -0.60
C THR A 133 -11.21 10.71 0.79
N TYR A 134 -9.96 11.17 0.92
CA TYR A 134 -9.38 11.50 2.22
C TYR A 134 -10.17 12.59 2.94
N SER A 135 -10.65 13.61 2.21
CA SER A 135 -11.50 14.65 2.80
C SER A 135 -12.79 14.07 3.38
N LEU A 136 -13.47 13.18 2.64
CA LEU A 136 -14.67 12.50 3.13
C LEU A 136 -14.37 11.58 4.32
N THR A 137 -13.25 10.85 4.29
CA THR A 137 -12.79 10.04 5.42
C THR A 137 -12.57 10.90 6.66
N ARG A 138 -11.96 12.08 6.49
CA ARG A 138 -11.72 13.06 7.57
C ARG A 138 -13.01 13.68 8.10
N GLU A 139 -13.98 13.95 7.22
CA GLU A 139 -15.32 14.40 7.59
C GLU A 139 -16.04 13.33 8.42
N ILE A 140 -15.89 12.06 8.05
CA ILE A 140 -16.48 10.91 8.77
C ILE A 140 -15.80 10.66 10.09
N ASP A 141 -14.48 10.76 10.19
CA ASP A 141 -13.76 10.58 11.45
C ASP A 141 -12.63 11.61 11.61
N PRO A 142 -12.92 12.76 12.26
CA PRO A 142 -11.95 13.80 12.57
C PRO A 142 -10.89 13.41 13.60
N ASN A 143 -10.97 12.22 14.21
CA ASN A 143 -9.97 11.76 15.19
C ASN A 143 -9.23 10.51 14.71
N LEU A 144 -9.53 9.99 13.51
CA LEU A 144 -8.84 8.85 12.94
C LEU A 144 -7.35 9.13 12.79
N ILE A 145 -6.53 8.33 13.45
CA ILE A 145 -5.08 8.27 13.26
C ILE A 145 -4.83 7.29 12.12
N THR A 146 -3.97 7.65 11.16
CA THR A 146 -3.73 6.80 10.00
C THR A 146 -2.26 6.69 9.65
N ILE A 147 -1.84 5.50 9.31
CA ILE A 147 -0.70 5.29 8.40
C ILE A 147 -1.25 5.21 6.96
N GLY A 148 -0.41 5.40 5.95
CA GLY A 148 -0.78 5.08 4.57
C GLY A 148 -0.34 3.67 4.19
N GLY A 149 -1.07 3.03 3.28
CA GLY A 149 -0.75 1.74 2.64
C GLY A 149 -0.23 1.92 1.22
N ASN A 150 -0.05 0.82 0.48
CA ASN A 150 0.56 0.88 -0.86
C ASN A 150 -0.35 1.55 -1.91
N TRP A 151 -1.66 1.62 -1.67
CA TRP A 151 -2.62 2.34 -2.51
C TRP A 151 -2.77 3.82 -2.15
N ASP A 152 -2.20 4.26 -1.03
CA ASP A 152 -2.35 5.63 -0.56
C ASP A 152 -1.37 6.59 -1.23
N ARG A 153 -1.83 7.83 -1.42
CA ARG A 153 -1.10 8.90 -2.08
C ARG A 153 -0.44 9.82 -1.05
N GLU A 154 0.89 9.95 -1.12
CA GLU A 154 1.70 10.54 -0.07
C GLU A 154 1.40 12.02 0.21
N GLU A 155 1.37 12.85 -0.83
CA GLU A 155 1.17 14.29 -0.65
C GLU A 155 -0.25 14.60 -0.14
N GLU A 156 -1.26 13.92 -0.67
CA GLU A 156 -2.66 14.14 -0.35
C GLU A 156 -3.02 13.64 1.05
N ILE A 157 -2.55 12.45 1.46
CA ILE A 157 -2.83 11.92 2.79
C ILE A 157 -2.17 12.77 3.88
N GLN A 158 -0.91 13.20 3.67
CA GLN A 158 -0.18 14.05 4.59
C GLN A 158 -0.88 15.40 4.78
N ARG A 159 -1.31 16.03 3.68
CA ARG A 159 -1.97 17.34 3.74
C ARG A 159 -3.32 17.29 4.44
N ILE A 160 -4.14 16.26 4.20
CA ILE A 160 -5.52 16.20 4.68
C ILE A 160 -5.61 15.71 6.13
N PHE A 161 -4.85 14.67 6.47
CA PHE A 161 -4.82 14.17 7.85
C PHE A 161 -3.91 14.99 8.75
N GLY A 162 -2.90 15.68 8.21
CA GLY A 162 -2.00 16.56 8.96
C GLY A 162 -1.41 15.84 10.17
N ASP A 163 -1.64 16.39 11.36
CA ASP A 163 -1.16 15.85 12.64
C ASP A 163 -1.73 14.48 13.01
N ASN A 164 -2.73 13.95 12.29
CA ASN A 164 -3.25 12.60 12.48
C ASN A 164 -2.62 11.55 11.54
N TYR A 165 -1.83 12.00 10.55
CA TYR A 165 -1.03 11.08 9.74
C TYR A 165 0.24 10.66 10.48
N ARG A 166 0.61 9.39 10.38
CA ARG A 166 1.80 8.80 11.01
C ARG A 166 2.70 8.25 9.91
N GLY A 167 3.73 9.02 9.56
CA GLY A 167 4.74 8.62 8.59
C GLY A 167 5.67 7.53 9.10
N THR A 168 6.50 6.98 8.21
CA THR A 168 7.43 5.90 8.55
C THR A 168 8.55 6.34 9.47
N GLY A 169 8.76 5.59 10.55
CA GLY A 169 9.76 5.88 11.56
C GLY A 169 9.31 6.94 12.57
N PHE A 170 8.03 7.31 12.59
CA PHE A 170 7.47 8.16 13.62
C PHE A 170 7.33 7.37 14.93
N THR A 171 7.72 7.98 16.04
CA THR A 171 7.60 7.40 17.39
C THR A 171 6.77 8.33 18.26
N GLN A 172 5.80 7.79 18.97
CA GLN A 172 4.93 8.54 19.86
C GLN A 172 4.65 7.75 21.13
N GLU A 173 4.43 8.46 22.22
CA GLU A 173 3.79 7.91 23.40
C GLU A 173 2.29 8.25 23.36
N ASP A 174 1.42 7.23 23.42
CA ASP A 174 -0.03 7.39 23.42
C ASP A 174 -0.66 6.54 24.52
N ASN A 175 -1.36 7.18 25.47
CA ASN A 175 -1.85 6.54 26.70
C ASN A 175 -0.80 5.71 27.44
N GLY A 176 0.46 6.17 27.46
CA GLY A 176 1.60 5.47 28.06
C GLY A 176 2.24 4.38 27.18
N MET A 177 1.64 4.05 26.02
CA MET A 177 2.24 3.11 25.06
C MET A 177 3.32 3.78 24.22
N LYS A 178 4.48 3.14 24.10
CA LYS A 178 5.51 3.46 23.12
C LYS A 178 5.14 2.86 21.76
N VAL A 179 4.61 3.68 20.88
CA VAL A 179 4.16 3.28 19.53
C VAL A 179 5.21 3.65 18.47
N LEU A 180 5.59 2.67 17.65
CA LEU A 180 6.39 2.86 16.44
C LEU A 180 5.49 2.69 15.21
N TRP A 181 5.52 3.69 14.34
CA TRP A 181 4.67 3.75 13.15
C TRP A 181 5.47 3.54 11.87
N ALA A 182 4.92 2.75 10.96
CA ALA A 182 5.47 2.48 9.65
C ALA A 182 4.39 2.64 8.57
N SER A 183 4.58 3.61 7.67
CA SER A 183 3.67 3.86 6.56
C SER A 183 4.23 3.29 5.26
N GLY A 184 3.32 2.78 4.44
CA GLY A 184 3.60 2.31 3.10
C GLY A 184 4.21 0.91 3.05
N GLY A 185 4.94 0.65 1.99
CA GLY A 185 5.48 -0.67 1.65
C GLY A 185 4.67 -1.33 0.54
N GLY A 186 4.88 -2.62 0.28
CA GLY A 186 4.12 -3.33 -0.75
C GLY A 186 4.42 -2.85 -2.19
N SER A 187 3.66 -3.38 -3.14
CA SER A 187 3.84 -3.10 -4.57
C SER A 187 3.00 -1.92 -5.05
N ALA A 188 3.54 -1.16 -6.02
CA ALA A 188 2.80 -0.08 -6.67
C ALA A 188 1.51 -0.60 -7.34
N PRO A 189 0.35 0.07 -7.16
CA PRO A 189 -0.95 -0.38 -7.67
C PRO A 189 -1.13 -0.07 -9.17
N VAL A 190 -0.09 -0.24 -10.00
CA VAL A 190 -0.04 0.23 -11.39
C VAL A 190 -1.23 -0.28 -12.20
N GLY A 191 -1.57 -1.57 -12.05
CA GLY A 191 -2.67 -2.19 -12.77
C GLY A 191 -4.04 -1.58 -12.47
N GLY A 192 -4.24 -1.06 -11.25
CA GLY A 192 -5.51 -0.47 -10.80
C GLY A 192 -5.55 1.06 -10.90
N ALA A 193 -4.42 1.74 -10.74
CA ALA A 193 -4.31 3.19 -10.77
C ALA A 193 -3.91 3.77 -12.13
N GLY A 194 -3.28 2.96 -13.00
CA GLY A 194 -2.78 3.43 -14.29
C GLY A 194 -1.58 4.37 -14.20
N THR A 195 -0.93 4.46 -13.04
CA THR A 195 0.28 5.22 -12.79
C THR A 195 1.08 4.56 -11.66
N THR A 196 2.41 4.71 -11.68
CA THR A 196 3.34 4.21 -10.64
C THR A 196 3.65 5.25 -9.56
N ARG A 197 3.20 6.49 -9.74
CA ARG A 197 3.74 7.66 -9.03
C ARG A 197 2.94 8.06 -7.81
N GLY A 198 3.61 8.77 -6.91
CA GLY A 198 3.02 9.44 -5.74
C GLY A 198 2.40 8.50 -4.69
N PHE A 199 2.52 7.19 -4.88
CA PHE A 199 2.03 6.19 -3.94
C PHE A 199 3.03 5.93 -2.82
N LEU A 200 2.51 5.55 -1.66
CA LEU A 200 3.27 5.10 -0.49
C LEU A 200 3.71 3.63 -0.65
N CYS A 201 4.13 3.22 -1.84
CA CYS A 201 4.64 1.87 -2.09
C CYS A 201 6.18 1.84 -2.11
N ASP A 202 6.75 0.63 -2.08
CA ASP A 202 8.12 0.47 -2.54
C ASP A 202 8.16 0.65 -4.06
N ASN A 203 9.20 1.34 -4.54
CA ASN A 203 9.42 1.52 -5.96
C ASN A 203 10.91 1.36 -6.28
N GLN A 204 11.33 0.12 -6.56
CA GLN A 204 12.70 -0.17 -6.97
C GLN A 204 13.12 0.61 -8.22
N GLN A 205 12.19 0.97 -9.09
CA GLN A 205 12.50 1.69 -10.32
C GLN A 205 12.80 3.16 -10.06
N GLU A 206 12.30 3.71 -8.95
CA GLU A 206 12.53 5.09 -8.52
C GLU A 206 13.47 5.19 -7.30
N GLY A 207 13.99 4.07 -6.79
CA GLY A 207 14.87 4.05 -5.61
C GLY A 207 14.13 4.44 -4.34
N VAL A 208 12.88 3.98 -4.20
CA VAL A 208 12.06 4.21 -3.01
C VAL A 208 11.97 2.91 -2.22
N ASN A 209 12.63 2.89 -1.07
CA ASN A 209 12.52 1.84 -0.07
C ASN A 209 11.88 2.40 1.21
N ARG A 210 10.61 2.06 1.45
CA ARG A 210 9.83 2.61 2.55
C ARG A 210 10.24 2.02 3.91
N ALA A 211 10.86 0.84 3.95
CA ALA A 211 11.30 0.21 5.19
C ALA A 211 12.57 0.85 5.77
N ARG A 212 13.38 1.53 4.95
CA ARG A 212 14.72 2.02 5.32
C ARG A 212 14.77 2.85 6.62
N PRO A 213 13.85 3.78 6.91
CA PRO A 213 13.88 4.54 8.17
C PRO A 213 13.75 3.67 9.43
N LEU A 214 13.14 2.49 9.32
CA LEU A 214 12.92 1.57 10.45
C LEU A 214 14.20 0.89 10.92
N GLN A 215 15.24 0.82 10.08
CA GLN A 215 16.49 0.13 10.44
C GLN A 215 17.07 0.65 11.74
N SER A 216 17.21 1.98 11.88
CA SER A 216 17.79 2.60 13.07
C SER A 216 16.88 2.49 14.30
N LEU A 217 15.58 2.32 14.11
CA LEU A 217 14.59 2.29 15.19
C LEU A 217 14.36 0.87 15.73
N LEU A 218 14.47 -0.12 14.86
CA LEU A 218 14.26 -1.53 15.20
C LEU A 218 15.58 -2.22 15.54
N ALA A 219 16.63 -2.05 14.72
CA ALA A 219 17.85 -2.85 14.83
C ALA A 219 18.90 -2.29 15.81
N ASN A 220 18.79 -1.02 16.22
CA ASN A 220 19.79 -0.38 17.08
C ASN A 220 19.22 -0.05 18.47
N PRO A 221 20.04 -0.12 19.54
CA PRO A 221 19.67 0.41 20.85
C PRO A 221 19.45 1.93 20.78
N ARG A 222 18.34 2.40 21.36
CA ARG A 222 17.96 3.81 21.51
C ARG A 222 18.19 4.35 22.92
N ALA A 223 18.26 3.46 23.91
CA ALA A 223 18.53 3.78 25.31
C ALA A 223 19.56 2.82 25.92
N GLU A 224 20.09 3.16 27.10
CA GLU A 224 21.06 2.33 27.83
C GLU A 224 20.39 1.14 28.54
N ASP A 225 19.09 1.21 28.81
CA ASP A 225 18.31 0.19 29.52
C ASP A 225 17.25 -0.50 28.64
N GLN A 226 16.71 -1.61 29.12
CA GLN A 226 15.69 -2.35 28.36
C GLN A 226 14.38 -1.56 28.22
N GLU A 227 14.01 -0.79 29.25
CA GLU A 227 12.76 -0.02 29.29
C GLU A 227 12.76 1.11 28.25
N GLY A 228 13.84 1.88 28.13
CA GLY A 228 13.96 2.93 27.11
C GLY A 228 14.03 2.38 25.68
N ASN A 229 14.31 1.08 25.53
CA ASN A 229 14.31 0.39 24.24
C ASN A 229 12.98 -0.28 23.88
N GLU A 230 12.04 -0.36 24.81
CA GLU A 230 10.77 -1.06 24.65
C GLU A 230 9.89 -0.45 23.53
N ILE A 231 9.11 -1.31 22.86
CA ILE A 231 8.09 -0.94 21.88
C ILE A 231 6.84 -1.71 22.27
N ASP A 232 5.79 -1.00 22.67
CA ASP A 232 4.52 -1.65 23.04
C ASP A 232 3.76 -2.04 21.78
N LEU A 233 3.72 -1.13 20.80
CA LEU A 233 2.97 -1.31 19.58
C LEU A 233 3.81 -0.93 18.36
N LEU A 234 3.98 -1.88 17.44
CA LEU A 234 4.48 -1.62 16.10
C LEU A 234 3.29 -1.64 15.13
N VAL A 235 2.93 -0.46 14.61
CA VAL A 235 1.86 -0.30 13.61
C VAL A 235 2.50 -0.20 12.24
N THR A 236 2.15 -1.11 11.35
CA THR A 236 2.63 -1.14 9.96
C THR A 236 1.49 -1.47 9.02
N HIS A 237 1.59 -1.13 7.73
CA HIS A 237 0.64 -1.63 6.74
C HIS A 237 1.02 -3.07 6.36
N VAL A 238 2.31 -3.30 6.05
CA VAL A 238 2.86 -4.58 5.59
C VAL A 238 3.59 -5.31 6.72
N ALA A 239 3.31 -6.59 6.89
CA ALA A 239 3.95 -7.47 7.89
C ALA A 239 5.22 -8.15 7.35
N PRO A 240 6.08 -8.73 8.22
CA PRO A 240 7.15 -9.64 7.77
C PRO A 240 6.58 -10.85 7.00
N PRO A 241 7.36 -11.47 6.10
CA PRO A 241 6.90 -12.57 5.28
C PRO A 241 6.62 -13.80 6.15
N SER A 242 5.49 -14.44 5.90
CA SER A 242 5.11 -15.73 6.49
C SER A 242 4.79 -16.74 5.39
N GLU A 243 4.80 -18.03 5.72
CA GLU A 243 4.49 -19.10 4.77
C GLU A 243 3.16 -18.82 4.02
N GLY A 244 3.15 -19.02 2.70
CA GLY A 244 1.97 -18.83 1.85
C GLY A 244 1.61 -17.36 1.55
N LYS A 245 2.30 -16.36 2.10
CA LYS A 245 2.06 -14.94 1.80
C LYS A 245 3.05 -14.36 0.79
N HIS A 246 2.62 -13.32 0.08
CA HIS A 246 3.47 -12.63 -0.90
C HIS A 246 4.66 -11.94 -0.18
N LYS A 247 5.85 -12.03 -0.78
CA LYS A 247 7.08 -11.40 -0.28
C LYS A 247 7.36 -10.13 -1.09
N ASP A 248 7.07 -8.97 -0.52
CA ASP A 248 7.52 -7.68 -1.03
C ASP A 248 8.80 -7.21 -0.34
N ASN A 249 9.49 -6.21 -0.91
CA ASN A 249 10.78 -5.76 -0.35
C ASN A 249 10.64 -5.25 1.08
N PHE A 250 9.61 -4.45 1.35
CA PHE A 250 9.31 -3.94 2.68
C PHE A 250 9.23 -5.06 3.72
N SER A 251 8.47 -6.12 3.44
CA SER A 251 8.30 -7.27 4.32
C SER A 251 9.64 -7.93 4.64
N VAL A 252 10.50 -8.11 3.63
CA VAL A 252 11.84 -8.69 3.77
C VAL A 252 12.74 -7.81 4.64
N TYR A 253 12.75 -6.50 4.41
CA TYR A 253 13.54 -5.58 5.24
C TYR A 253 13.04 -5.52 6.68
N LEU A 254 11.71 -5.50 6.89
CA LEU A 254 11.13 -5.54 8.21
C LEU A 254 11.52 -6.82 8.96
N HIS A 255 11.51 -7.97 8.29
CA HIS A 255 12.01 -9.24 8.84
C HIS A 255 13.47 -9.13 9.29
N ARG A 256 14.34 -8.59 8.42
CA ARG A 256 15.76 -8.40 8.70
C ARG A 256 15.99 -7.50 9.91
N PHE A 257 15.26 -6.38 10.01
CA PHE A 257 15.41 -5.46 11.14
C PHE A 257 14.91 -6.05 12.45
N MET A 258 13.81 -6.81 12.43
CA MET A 258 13.28 -7.53 13.58
C MET A 258 14.20 -8.68 14.03
N SER A 259 14.80 -9.39 13.08
CA SER A 259 15.81 -10.42 13.35
C SER A 259 17.08 -9.81 13.95
N ALA A 260 17.54 -8.68 13.41
CA ALA A 260 18.68 -7.94 13.95
C ALA A 260 18.40 -7.44 15.37
N ARG A 261 17.20 -6.91 15.64
CA ARG A 261 16.75 -6.50 16.97
C ARG A 261 16.89 -7.64 17.99
N LYS A 262 16.39 -8.83 17.63
CA LYS A 262 16.48 -10.02 18.48
C LYS A 262 17.93 -10.44 18.70
N SER A 263 18.77 -10.43 17.65
CA SER A 263 20.15 -10.90 17.74
C SER A 263 21.03 -10.02 18.65
N VAL A 264 20.71 -8.74 18.78
CA VAL A 264 21.37 -7.81 19.72
C VAL A 264 20.72 -7.78 21.12
N GLY A 265 19.74 -8.65 21.38
CA GLY A 265 19.12 -8.79 22.70
C GLY A 265 18.14 -7.67 23.08
N LEU A 266 17.65 -6.90 22.11
CA LEU A 266 16.63 -5.87 22.37
C LEU A 266 15.24 -6.51 22.53
N PRO A 267 14.37 -5.98 23.42
CA PRO A 267 13.01 -6.49 23.58
C PRO A 267 12.21 -6.41 22.28
N MET A 268 11.59 -7.50 21.85
CA MET A 268 10.69 -7.48 20.69
C MET A 268 9.45 -6.62 20.98
N PRO A 269 8.84 -5.99 19.96
CA PRO A 269 7.57 -5.30 20.13
C PRO A 269 6.52 -6.21 20.80
N LYS A 270 5.76 -5.70 21.78
CA LYS A 270 4.73 -6.51 22.45
C LYS A 270 3.63 -6.94 21.48
N LEU A 271 3.28 -6.05 20.54
CA LEU A 271 2.30 -6.31 19.50
C LEU A 271 2.76 -5.74 18.14
N LEU A 272 2.64 -6.54 17.09
CA LEU A 272 2.73 -6.11 15.70
C LEU A 272 1.32 -6.05 15.11
N VAL A 273 0.84 -4.87 14.71
CA VAL A 273 -0.46 -4.70 14.04
C VAL A 273 -0.26 -4.35 12.58
N ASN A 274 -0.98 -5.03 11.69
CA ASN A 274 -0.83 -4.88 10.23
C ASN A 274 -2.13 -5.05 9.42
N GLY A 275 -2.11 -4.53 8.19
CA GLY A 275 -3.16 -4.67 7.16
C GLY A 275 -2.67 -5.51 5.95
N HIS A 276 -2.97 -5.07 4.73
CA HIS A 276 -2.40 -5.52 3.43
C HIS A 276 -2.77 -6.94 2.96
N HIS A 277 -3.06 -7.88 3.85
CA HIS A 277 -3.25 -9.29 3.48
C HIS A 277 -4.71 -9.68 3.19
N HIS A 278 -5.63 -8.73 3.12
CA HIS A 278 -7.02 -8.92 2.68
C HIS A 278 -7.73 -10.11 3.37
N SER A 279 -7.46 -10.31 4.66
CA SER A 279 -8.10 -11.37 5.44
C SER A 279 -9.54 -10.97 5.78
N ALA A 280 -10.48 -11.90 5.53
CA ALA A 280 -11.90 -11.66 5.76
C ALA A 280 -12.27 -11.50 7.24
N SER A 281 -11.46 -12.10 8.10
CA SER A 281 -11.62 -12.13 9.55
C SER A 281 -10.32 -11.68 10.21
N ALA A 282 -10.43 -11.33 11.49
CA ALA A 282 -9.27 -10.98 12.28
C ALA A 282 -8.36 -12.18 12.50
N THR A 283 -7.05 -11.97 12.43
CA THR A 283 -6.05 -12.97 12.80
C THR A 283 -5.23 -12.42 13.96
N ILE A 284 -5.25 -13.14 15.09
CA ILE A 284 -4.44 -12.82 16.28
C ILE A 284 -3.72 -14.10 16.69
N ASP A 285 -2.40 -14.13 16.50
CA ASP A 285 -1.61 -15.32 16.87
C ASP A 285 -0.14 -14.99 17.14
N TRP A 286 0.53 -15.90 17.84
CA TRP A 286 1.97 -15.89 18.03
C TRP A 286 2.69 -16.59 16.88
N ILE A 287 3.09 -15.81 15.88
CA ILE A 287 3.71 -16.31 14.66
C ILE A 287 5.22 -16.49 14.86
N ASN A 288 5.75 -17.64 14.45
CA ASN A 288 7.20 -17.82 14.27
C ASN A 288 7.56 -17.39 12.86
N TYR A 289 8.26 -16.27 12.75
CA TYR A 289 8.81 -15.80 11.48
C TYR A 289 10.18 -16.43 11.28
N GLN A 290 10.39 -16.98 10.08
CA GLN A 290 11.63 -17.60 9.67
C GLN A 290 12.06 -17.06 8.32
N ASP A 291 13.32 -16.65 8.24
CA ASP A 291 13.94 -16.30 6.97
C ASP A 291 14.42 -17.56 6.24
N ASP A 292 13.90 -17.80 5.04
CA ASP A 292 14.25 -19.00 4.27
C ASP A 292 15.71 -19.02 3.80
N GLU A 293 16.36 -17.85 3.67
CA GLU A 293 17.73 -17.72 3.15
C GLU A 293 18.77 -17.81 4.27
N THR A 294 18.52 -17.10 5.37
CA THR A 294 19.47 -16.98 6.50
C THR A 294 19.17 -17.94 7.64
N GLY A 295 17.95 -18.50 7.71
CA GLY A 295 17.49 -19.33 8.81
C GLY A 295 17.24 -18.56 10.11
N ALA A 296 17.28 -17.23 10.08
CA ALA A 296 17.00 -16.39 11.25
C ALA A 296 15.53 -16.52 11.65
N GLU A 297 15.27 -16.73 12.95
CA GLU A 297 13.92 -16.92 13.48
C GLU A 297 13.58 -15.96 14.62
N PHE A 298 12.36 -15.46 14.66
CA PHE A 298 11.79 -14.77 15.82
C PHE A 298 10.30 -15.03 15.97
N LYS A 299 9.83 -15.04 17.22
CA LYS A 299 8.41 -15.20 17.55
C LYS A 299 7.82 -13.86 17.93
N GLN A 300 6.66 -13.52 17.37
CA GLN A 300 6.00 -12.22 17.54
C GLN A 300 4.48 -12.43 17.66
N LEU A 301 3.84 -11.74 18.61
CA LEU A 301 2.39 -11.63 18.63
C LEU A 301 1.97 -10.66 17.52
N THR A 302 1.19 -11.17 16.56
CA THR A 302 0.75 -10.43 15.38
C THR A 302 -0.76 -10.33 15.38
N PHE A 303 -1.27 -9.14 15.07
CA PHE A 303 -2.70 -8.85 14.95
C PHE A 303 -3.00 -8.20 13.59
N THR A 304 -3.87 -8.83 12.82
CA THR A 304 -4.47 -8.30 11.60
C THR A 304 -5.97 -8.17 11.86
N PRO A 305 -6.58 -6.97 11.89
CA PRO A 305 -7.99 -6.79 12.22
C PRO A 305 -8.97 -7.28 11.13
N GLY A 306 -8.44 -7.75 10.01
CA GLY A 306 -9.18 -7.98 8.77
C GLY A 306 -9.26 -6.69 7.95
N VAL A 307 -9.93 -6.76 6.80
CA VAL A 307 -10.09 -5.61 5.90
C VAL A 307 -11.53 -5.12 5.90
N LEU A 308 -11.72 -3.82 6.02
CA LEU A 308 -13.04 -3.19 6.08
C LEU A 308 -13.76 -3.24 4.71
N ALA A 309 -13.02 -3.51 3.63
CA ALA A 309 -13.57 -3.85 2.32
C ALA A 309 -12.73 -4.96 1.67
N ILE A 310 -13.24 -6.21 1.68
CA ILE A 310 -12.47 -7.35 1.15
C ILE A 310 -12.24 -7.27 -0.37
N ASP A 311 -13.01 -6.49 -1.13
CA ASP A 311 -12.87 -6.48 -2.58
C ASP A 311 -12.91 -5.12 -3.29
N HIS A 312 -12.23 -5.10 -4.45
CA HIS A 312 -12.01 -3.98 -5.36
C HIS A 312 -13.25 -3.40 -6.05
N ALA A 313 -14.43 -3.96 -5.77
CA ALA A 313 -15.74 -3.36 -5.94
C ALA A 313 -16.77 -4.41 -5.48
N GLN A 314 -17.80 -3.97 -4.73
CA GLN A 314 -19.17 -4.50 -4.71
C GLN A 314 -19.77 -5.13 -3.43
N GLU A 315 -21.09 -4.91 -3.42
CA GLU A 315 -22.20 -5.54 -2.72
C GLU A 315 -21.97 -7.03 -2.38
N GLY A 316 -22.48 -7.47 -1.22
CA GLY A 316 -22.38 -8.85 -0.73
C GLY A 316 -21.08 -9.23 -0.02
N SER A 317 -20.00 -8.44 -0.15
CA SER A 317 -18.78 -8.64 0.66
C SER A 317 -18.99 -8.23 2.13
N HIS A 318 -18.30 -8.93 3.03
CA HIS A 318 -18.18 -8.58 4.44
C HIS A 318 -16.88 -7.79 4.57
N GLY A 319 -16.83 -6.72 5.33
CA GLY A 319 -15.58 -6.16 5.86
C GLY A 319 -15.41 -6.59 7.31
N ALA A 320 -14.23 -6.35 7.88
CA ALA A 320 -13.98 -6.51 9.31
C ALA A 320 -13.23 -5.31 9.89
N PHE A 321 -13.52 -5.04 11.16
CA PHE A 321 -12.70 -4.18 12.02
C PHE A 321 -12.71 -4.75 13.44
N CYS A 322 -11.77 -4.33 14.26
CA CYS A 322 -11.64 -4.85 15.62
C CYS A 322 -11.48 -3.75 16.66
N ILE A 323 -11.95 -4.02 17.87
CA ILE A 323 -11.66 -3.23 19.06
C ILE A 323 -10.78 -4.07 19.97
N GLY A 324 -9.51 -3.70 20.11
CA GLY A 324 -8.54 -4.34 21.00
C GLY A 324 -8.58 -3.75 22.40
N GLU A 325 -8.49 -4.60 23.41
CA GLU A 325 -8.41 -4.22 24.82
C GLU A 325 -6.98 -4.41 25.34
N PHE A 326 -6.43 -3.37 25.94
CA PHE A 326 -5.06 -3.35 26.45
C PHE A 326 -5.05 -3.15 27.96
N ASP A 327 -4.16 -3.86 28.65
CA ASP A 327 -3.91 -3.68 30.08
C ASP A 327 -3.18 -2.35 30.34
N SER A 328 -3.71 -1.52 31.22
CA SER A 328 -3.19 -0.16 31.48
C SER A 328 -1.84 -0.11 32.19
N GLN A 329 -1.36 -1.23 32.76
CA GLN A 329 -0.07 -1.27 33.47
C GLN A 329 1.04 -1.86 32.61
N THR A 330 0.71 -2.92 31.87
CA THR A 330 1.68 -3.67 31.05
C THR A 330 1.64 -3.29 29.58
N HIS A 331 0.59 -2.57 29.14
CA HIS A 331 0.32 -2.20 27.75
C HIS A 331 0.22 -3.41 26.80
N GLN A 332 -0.08 -4.60 27.33
CA GLN A 332 -0.27 -5.81 26.55
C GLN A 332 -1.72 -5.92 26.08
N LEU A 333 -1.92 -6.41 24.85
CA LEU A 333 -3.24 -6.77 24.34
C LEU A 333 -3.80 -7.97 25.13
N VAL A 334 -4.93 -7.81 25.80
CA VAL A 334 -5.56 -8.88 26.59
C VAL A 334 -6.72 -9.57 25.86
N GLY A 335 -7.36 -8.85 24.93
CA GLY A 335 -8.45 -9.36 24.12
C GLY A 335 -8.77 -8.47 22.93
N ALA A 336 -9.62 -8.95 22.03
CA ALA A 336 -10.16 -8.15 20.94
C ALA A 336 -11.58 -8.59 20.58
N SER A 337 -12.47 -7.63 20.36
CA SER A 337 -13.80 -7.88 19.79
C SER A 337 -13.75 -7.66 18.28
N GLU A 338 -14.20 -8.66 17.51
CA GLU A 338 -14.22 -8.64 16.05
C GLU A 338 -15.62 -8.31 15.54
N TYR A 339 -15.71 -7.34 14.63
CA TYR A 339 -16.94 -6.87 14.02
C TYR A 339 -16.89 -7.07 12.51
N HIS A 340 -17.97 -7.58 11.93
CA HIS A 340 -18.13 -7.71 10.48
C HIS A 340 -19.13 -6.69 9.95
N VAL A 341 -18.77 -6.02 8.85
CA VAL A 341 -19.62 -5.06 8.15
C VAL A 341 -20.16 -5.71 6.88
N GLN A 342 -21.45 -5.93 6.75
CA GLN A 342 -22.04 -6.73 5.68
C GLN A 342 -23.07 -5.93 4.92
N ARG A 343 -23.08 -6.03 3.58
CA ARG A 343 -24.15 -5.48 2.73
C ARG A 343 -25.18 -6.54 2.43
N THR A 344 -26.45 -6.16 2.35
CA THR A 344 -27.58 -7.05 2.09
C THR A 344 -28.29 -6.70 0.78
N LEU A 345 -28.93 -7.67 0.13
CA LEU A 345 -29.75 -7.50 -1.08
C LEU A 345 -30.99 -6.66 -0.78
N SER A 346 -31.43 -6.61 0.48
CA SER A 346 -32.47 -5.68 0.93
C SER A 346 -32.05 -4.21 0.90
N GLY A 347 -30.80 -3.91 0.52
CA GLY A 347 -30.32 -2.54 0.42
C GLY A 347 -29.92 -1.96 1.77
N THR A 348 -29.43 -2.78 2.71
CA THR A 348 -28.91 -2.32 4.01
C THR A 348 -27.46 -2.73 4.24
N MET A 349 -26.73 -1.94 5.03
CA MET A 349 -25.44 -2.29 5.61
C MET A 349 -25.65 -2.63 7.08
N ARG A 350 -25.09 -3.74 7.54
CA ARG A 350 -25.20 -4.25 8.91
C ARG A 350 -23.83 -4.39 9.52
N VAL A 351 -23.69 -4.09 10.81
CA VAL A 351 -22.52 -4.45 11.60
C VAL A 351 -22.90 -5.58 12.56
N VAL A 352 -22.13 -6.66 12.53
CA VAL A 352 -22.30 -7.85 13.37
C VAL A 352 -21.11 -7.96 14.30
N LEU A 353 -21.34 -8.03 15.61
CA LEU A 353 -20.33 -8.51 16.56
C LEU A 353 -20.13 -10.00 16.27
N TYR A 354 -19.06 -10.32 15.53
CA TYR A 354 -18.80 -11.66 15.04
C TYR A 354 -18.29 -12.56 16.17
N GLY A 355 -17.32 -12.09 16.95
CA GLY A 355 -16.79 -12.85 18.07
C GLY A 355 -15.79 -12.09 18.92
N LYS A 356 -15.24 -12.79 19.92
CA LYS A 356 -14.24 -12.25 20.86
C LYS A 356 -13.02 -13.15 20.94
N HIS A 357 -11.86 -12.52 20.86
CA HIS A 357 -10.54 -13.10 21.04
C HIS A 357 -10.06 -12.84 22.48
N THR A 358 -9.60 -13.88 23.19
CA THR A 358 -9.00 -13.77 24.52
C THR A 358 -7.58 -14.32 24.49
N LEU A 359 -6.61 -13.56 25.02
CA LEU A 359 -5.19 -13.91 24.97
C LEU A 359 -4.67 -14.45 26.30
N ASP A 360 -3.91 -15.55 26.24
CA ASP A 360 -3.12 -16.11 27.35
C ASP A 360 -1.63 -15.95 27.00
N HIS A 361 -1.01 -14.84 27.45
CA HIS A 361 0.40 -14.52 27.20
C HIS A 361 1.36 -15.57 27.76
N ALA A 362 1.05 -16.14 28.93
CA ALA A 362 1.91 -17.12 29.58
C ALA A 362 1.97 -18.44 28.79
N LYS A 363 0.86 -18.85 28.16
CA LYS A 363 0.81 -20.03 27.29
C LYS A 363 1.03 -19.72 25.81
N GLN A 364 1.12 -18.44 25.45
CA GLN A 364 1.15 -17.96 24.07
C GLN A 364 0.00 -18.56 23.24
N LYS A 365 -1.22 -18.44 23.76
CA LYS A 365 -2.44 -18.98 23.12
C LYS A 365 -3.50 -17.91 22.96
N VAL A 366 -4.26 -18.01 21.88
CA VAL A 366 -5.45 -17.19 21.62
C VAL A 366 -6.66 -18.12 21.58
N LYS A 367 -7.76 -17.69 22.20
CA LYS A 367 -9.06 -18.37 22.13
C LYS A 367 -10.05 -17.46 21.44
N PHE A 368 -10.86 -18.02 20.55
CA PHE A 368 -11.93 -17.33 19.87
C PHE A 368 -13.29 -17.88 20.33
N GLU A 369 -14.24 -16.98 20.61
CA GLU A 369 -15.63 -17.27 20.93
C GLU A 369 -16.54 -16.52 19.94
N GLU A 370 -17.30 -17.28 19.15
CA GLU A 370 -18.26 -16.74 18.18
C GLU A 370 -19.55 -16.26 18.88
N ILE A 371 -20.10 -15.13 18.42
CA ILE A 371 -21.26 -14.46 19.01
C ILE A 371 -22.37 -14.22 17.97
N GLY A 372 -22.05 -13.63 16.81
CA GLY A 372 -22.98 -13.44 15.70
C GLY A 372 -24.18 -12.51 15.95
N THR A 373 -23.99 -11.38 16.65
CA THR A 373 -25.09 -10.44 16.98
C THR A 373 -25.05 -9.17 16.14
N VAL A 374 -26.16 -8.79 15.50
CA VAL A 374 -26.27 -7.49 14.79
C VAL A 374 -26.29 -6.35 15.81
N VAL A 375 -25.35 -5.40 15.67
CA VAL A 375 -25.18 -4.25 16.59
C VAL A 375 -25.50 -2.91 15.93
N ALA A 376 -25.50 -2.83 14.60
CA ALA A 376 -25.94 -1.65 13.86
C ALA A 376 -26.50 -2.05 12.49
N GLU A 377 -27.45 -1.29 11.97
CA GLU A 377 -28.00 -1.47 10.62
C GLU A 377 -28.44 -0.11 10.05
N GLU A 378 -28.03 0.18 8.81
CA GLU A 378 -28.37 1.40 8.07
C GLU A 378 -28.77 1.05 6.63
N THR A 379 -29.60 1.88 5.99
CA THR A 379 -29.86 1.75 4.54
C THR A 379 -28.59 2.05 3.75
N LEU A 380 -28.33 1.30 2.68
CA LEU A 380 -27.18 1.55 1.79
C LEU A 380 -27.31 2.93 1.15
N GLU A 381 -26.25 3.71 1.26
CA GLU A 381 -26.12 4.98 0.58
C GLU A 381 -25.33 4.82 -0.72
N ASP A 382 -25.79 5.46 -1.79
CA ASP A 382 -25.06 5.52 -3.04
C ASP A 382 -23.93 6.57 -2.99
N ILE A 383 -22.93 6.33 -2.13
CA ILE A 383 -21.79 7.24 -1.97
C ILE A 383 -20.84 7.17 -3.20
N PHE A 384 -20.86 6.08 -3.96
CA PHE A 384 -19.89 5.80 -5.04
C PHE A 384 -20.46 5.26 -6.35
N GLY A 385 -21.74 4.90 -6.43
CA GLY A 385 -22.36 4.44 -7.67
C GLY A 385 -22.63 5.59 -8.62
N ASN A 386 -23.51 5.34 -9.59
CA ASN A 386 -23.68 6.21 -10.75
C ASN A 386 -24.09 7.66 -10.42
N ARG A 387 -24.41 8.00 -9.17
CA ARG A 387 -24.74 9.36 -8.71
C ARG A 387 -23.84 9.89 -7.57
N GLY A 388 -22.76 9.20 -7.22
CA GLY A 388 -21.88 9.57 -6.10
C GLY A 388 -20.94 10.76 -6.39
N PRO A 389 -20.50 11.51 -5.36
CA PRO A 389 -19.66 12.72 -5.48
C PRO A 389 -18.29 12.52 -6.15
N LEU A 390 -17.80 11.28 -6.30
CA LEU A 390 -16.52 11.02 -6.96
C LEU A 390 -16.62 10.96 -8.49
N LYS A 391 -17.82 10.79 -9.05
CA LYS A 391 -18.01 10.64 -10.49
C LYS A 391 -17.65 11.89 -11.28
N GLU A 392 -17.86 13.06 -10.67
CA GLU A 392 -17.57 14.35 -11.29
C GLU A 392 -16.06 14.65 -11.38
N LEU A 393 -15.21 13.87 -10.70
CA LEU A 393 -13.77 14.08 -10.63
C LEU A 393 -13.02 13.52 -11.85
N ASP A 394 -13.63 12.57 -12.57
CA ASP A 394 -13.16 12.06 -13.86
C ASP A 394 -14.26 12.21 -14.91
N LEU A 395 -14.03 13.09 -15.88
CA LEU A 395 -14.97 13.37 -16.98
C LEU A 395 -15.35 12.12 -17.79
N ASN A 396 -14.51 11.08 -17.76
CA ASN A 396 -14.76 9.84 -18.48
C ASN A 396 -15.82 8.96 -17.81
N TYR A 397 -16.16 9.14 -16.53
CA TYR A 397 -17.31 8.44 -15.94
C TYR A 397 -18.64 8.88 -16.55
N ALA A 398 -18.76 10.15 -16.96
CA ALA A 398 -19.94 10.65 -17.67
C ALA A 398 -20.08 10.05 -19.08
N LEU A 399 -18.98 9.52 -19.64
CA LEU A 399 -19.00 8.78 -20.89
C LEU A 399 -19.47 7.34 -20.67
N SER A 400 -19.10 6.70 -19.56
CA SER A 400 -19.64 5.38 -19.18
C SER A 400 -21.16 5.37 -19.05
N ASP A 401 -21.77 6.43 -18.52
CA ASP A 401 -23.23 6.54 -18.41
C ASP A 401 -23.98 6.59 -19.73
N LYS A 402 -23.32 7.09 -20.78
CA LYS A 402 -23.93 7.21 -22.10
C LYS A 402 -23.94 5.88 -22.84
N GLY A 403 -23.29 4.85 -22.31
CA GLY A 403 -23.13 3.55 -22.93
C GLY A 403 -22.21 3.59 -24.15
N PHE A 404 -22.25 2.54 -24.96
CA PHE A 404 -21.43 2.43 -26.17
C PHE A 404 -21.84 3.45 -27.23
N ASN A 405 -20.86 4.18 -27.78
CA ASN A 405 -21.04 4.99 -28.99
C ASN A 405 -20.40 4.27 -30.18
N VAL A 406 -21.23 3.56 -30.95
CA VAL A 406 -20.78 2.72 -32.07
C VAL A 406 -20.92 3.39 -33.44
N ASP A 407 -21.24 4.69 -33.49
CA ASP A 407 -21.19 5.45 -34.74
C ASP A 407 -19.74 5.83 -35.05
N TYR A 408 -19.12 5.09 -35.96
CA TYR A 408 -17.76 5.33 -36.43
C TYR A 408 -17.71 6.08 -37.77
N THR A 409 -18.87 6.47 -38.29
CA THR A 409 -19.00 7.01 -39.64
C THR A 409 -18.35 8.39 -39.73
N GLY A 410 -17.46 8.58 -40.71
CA GLY A 410 -16.82 9.87 -40.97
C GLY A 410 -15.79 10.33 -39.94
N LEU A 411 -15.44 9.48 -38.95
CA LEU A 411 -14.33 9.76 -38.04
C LEU A 411 -13.00 9.60 -38.77
N ASN A 412 -12.06 10.50 -38.50
CA ASN A 412 -10.67 10.28 -38.91
C ASN A 412 -10.01 9.19 -38.03
N ALA A 413 -8.83 8.71 -38.43
CA ALA A 413 -8.13 7.62 -37.74
C ALA A 413 -7.89 7.88 -36.23
N GLN A 414 -7.58 9.12 -35.83
CA GLN A 414 -7.36 9.47 -34.43
C GLN A 414 -8.67 9.52 -33.63
N GLU A 415 -9.72 10.11 -34.20
CA GLU A 415 -11.05 10.16 -33.58
C GLU A 415 -11.67 8.77 -33.43
N PHE A 416 -11.48 7.93 -34.44
CA PHE A 416 -11.87 6.54 -34.41
C PHE A 416 -11.15 5.78 -33.29
N ASP A 417 -9.82 5.90 -33.20
CA ASP A 417 -9.02 5.21 -32.20
C ASP A 417 -9.43 5.61 -30.77
N GLN A 418 -9.64 6.91 -30.53
CA GLN A 418 -10.14 7.40 -29.23
C GLN A 418 -11.50 6.80 -28.87
N ARG A 419 -12.45 6.80 -29.82
CA ARG A 419 -13.80 6.24 -29.60
C ARG A 419 -13.77 4.74 -29.38
N PHE A 420 -12.95 4.03 -30.15
CA PHE A 420 -12.77 2.59 -29.98
C PHE A 420 -12.18 2.25 -28.62
N ARG A 421 -11.11 2.92 -28.18
CA ARG A 421 -10.49 2.71 -26.87
C ARG A 421 -11.47 2.99 -25.73
N LEU A 422 -12.29 4.03 -25.85
CA LEU A 422 -13.37 4.32 -24.90
C LEU A 422 -14.36 3.14 -24.81
N ASN A 423 -14.91 2.71 -25.95
CA ASN A 423 -15.84 1.58 -25.98
C ASN A 423 -15.19 0.29 -25.43
N PHE A 424 -13.90 0.09 -25.68
CA PHE A 424 -13.18 -1.08 -25.18
C PHE A 424 -13.02 -1.06 -23.65
N SER A 425 -12.72 0.10 -23.06
CA SER A 425 -12.70 0.24 -21.60
C SER A 425 -14.09 0.02 -20.99
N LEU A 426 -15.17 0.45 -21.67
CA LEU A 426 -16.54 0.17 -21.23
C LEU A 426 -16.86 -1.32 -21.22
N ILE A 427 -16.43 -2.09 -22.23
CA ILE A 427 -16.64 -3.55 -22.25
C ILE A 427 -16.13 -4.19 -20.96
N ARG A 428 -14.92 -3.80 -20.52
CA ARG A 428 -14.34 -4.31 -19.28
C ARG A 428 -15.12 -3.86 -18.05
N GLU A 429 -15.57 -2.60 -18.02
CA GLU A 429 -16.38 -2.07 -16.92
C GLU A 429 -17.69 -2.86 -16.77
N TYR A 430 -18.43 -3.10 -17.86
CA TYR A 430 -19.65 -3.92 -17.84
C TYR A 430 -19.36 -5.39 -17.47
N GLY A 431 -18.26 -5.95 -17.94
CA GLY A 431 -17.83 -7.30 -17.61
C GLY A 431 -17.52 -7.49 -16.12
N GLU A 432 -16.76 -6.56 -15.53
CA GLU A 432 -16.52 -6.53 -14.09
C GLU A 432 -17.81 -6.23 -13.32
N GLN A 433 -18.68 -5.32 -13.75
CA GLN A 433 -19.96 -5.09 -13.06
C GLN A 433 -20.82 -6.38 -12.97
N SER A 434 -20.89 -7.13 -14.07
CA SER A 434 -21.65 -8.39 -14.18
C SER A 434 -21.10 -9.50 -13.28
N LYS A 435 -19.78 -9.73 -13.33
CA LYS A 435 -19.05 -10.69 -12.46
C LYS A 435 -19.41 -10.52 -10.99
N ASN A 436 -19.61 -9.28 -10.61
CA ASN A 436 -19.48 -8.79 -9.27
C ASN A 436 -20.91 -8.73 -8.65
N GLN A 437 -21.94 -8.47 -9.47
CA GLN A 437 -23.34 -8.75 -9.14
C GLN A 437 -23.58 -10.24 -8.85
N VAL A 438 -22.93 -11.13 -9.63
CA VAL A 438 -23.00 -12.58 -9.40
C VAL A 438 -22.33 -12.95 -8.08
N LYS A 439 -21.14 -12.39 -7.80
CA LYS A 439 -20.44 -12.58 -6.53
C LYS A 439 -21.30 -12.12 -5.34
N ALA A 440 -21.93 -10.95 -5.45
CA ALA A 440 -22.76 -10.39 -4.40
C ALA A 440 -23.87 -11.34 -3.95
N VAL A 441 -24.57 -11.96 -4.92
CA VAL A 441 -25.62 -12.94 -4.63
C VAL A 441 -25.06 -14.21 -3.98
N LEU A 442 -23.91 -14.70 -4.45
CA LEU A 442 -23.27 -15.87 -3.87
C LEU A 442 -22.85 -15.63 -2.42
N ASP A 443 -22.18 -14.50 -2.15
CA ASP A 443 -21.76 -14.16 -0.80
C ASP A 443 -22.97 -14.01 0.12
N GLU A 444 -24.05 -13.33 -0.30
CA GLU A 444 -25.24 -13.20 0.53
C GLU A 444 -25.87 -14.53 0.92
N VAL A 445 -26.07 -15.42 -0.06
CA VAL A 445 -26.68 -16.73 0.20
C VAL A 445 -25.81 -17.53 1.16
N ARG A 446 -24.49 -17.46 1.04
CA ARG A 446 -23.57 -18.04 2.02
C ARG A 446 -23.85 -17.45 3.41
N ASN A 447 -23.83 -16.13 3.53
CA ASN A 447 -23.87 -15.42 4.81
C ASN A 447 -25.18 -15.60 5.57
N LYS A 448 -26.30 -15.54 4.85
CA LYS A 448 -27.62 -15.78 5.44
C LYS A 448 -27.68 -17.17 6.04
N TRP A 449 -27.14 -18.15 5.33
CA TRP A 449 -27.13 -19.52 5.78
C TRP A 449 -26.22 -19.73 7.00
N ASP A 450 -25.09 -19.03 7.06
CA ASP A 450 -24.17 -19.06 8.22
C ASP A 450 -24.87 -18.59 9.48
N LEU A 451 -25.62 -17.49 9.38
CA LEU A 451 -26.39 -16.93 10.47
C LEU A 451 -27.54 -17.87 10.91
N GLU A 452 -28.27 -18.45 9.96
CA GLU A 452 -29.37 -19.39 10.24
C GLU A 452 -28.86 -20.64 10.95
N ARG A 453 -27.75 -21.22 10.50
CA ARG A 453 -27.16 -22.41 11.13
C ARG A 453 -26.54 -22.14 12.50
N ALA A 454 -25.90 -20.99 12.67
CA ALA A 454 -25.42 -20.55 13.98
C ALA A 454 -26.59 -20.42 14.97
N ALA A 455 -27.72 -19.85 14.53
CA ALA A 455 -28.94 -19.77 15.33
C ALA A 455 -29.54 -21.14 15.67
N GLU A 456 -29.39 -22.12 14.77
CA GLU A 456 -29.79 -23.53 15.00
C GLU A 456 -28.78 -24.34 15.83
N GLY A 457 -27.64 -23.75 16.22
CA GLY A 457 -26.60 -24.41 17.00
C GLY A 457 -25.83 -25.47 16.22
N ILE A 458 -25.83 -25.41 14.89
CA ILE A 458 -25.11 -26.33 14.02
C ILE A 458 -23.65 -25.86 13.89
N PRO A 459 -22.64 -26.68 14.26
CA PRO A 459 -21.24 -26.28 14.13
C PRO A 459 -20.83 -26.08 12.67
N GLN A 460 -19.99 -25.07 12.40
CA GLN A 460 -19.40 -24.82 11.08
C GLN A 460 -18.62 -26.02 10.51
N THR A 461 -18.13 -26.91 11.37
CA THR A 461 -17.46 -28.15 10.93
C THR A 461 -18.41 -29.19 10.33
N ALA A 462 -19.73 -28.96 10.34
CA ALA A 462 -20.72 -29.86 9.77
C ALA A 462 -20.77 -29.77 8.24
N SER A 463 -20.87 -30.92 7.57
CA SER A 463 -21.04 -30.99 6.12
C SER A 463 -22.45 -30.54 5.66
N TYR A 464 -22.54 -30.14 4.40
CA TYR A 464 -23.81 -29.77 3.75
C TYR A 464 -24.67 -31.00 3.48
N SER A 465 -25.98 -30.92 3.77
CA SER A 465 -26.94 -31.89 3.26
C SER A 465 -27.22 -31.62 1.77
N ALA A 466 -27.64 -32.65 1.03
CA ALA A 466 -28.03 -32.47 -0.38
C ALA A 466 -29.26 -31.56 -0.53
N ALA A 467 -30.15 -31.52 0.47
CA ALA A 467 -31.30 -30.63 0.48
C ALA A 467 -30.88 -29.18 0.75
N ASP A 468 -29.94 -28.96 1.67
CA ASP A 468 -29.41 -27.63 2.00
C ASP A 468 -28.73 -27.04 0.77
N LEU A 469 -27.87 -27.82 0.12
CA LEU A 469 -27.17 -27.40 -1.09
C LEU A 469 -28.16 -27.04 -2.21
N ARG A 470 -29.24 -27.82 -2.37
CA ARG A 470 -30.27 -27.56 -3.36
C ARG A 470 -31.03 -26.26 -3.07
N GLY A 471 -31.42 -26.04 -1.81
CA GLY A 471 -32.06 -24.81 -1.37
C GLY A 471 -31.19 -23.59 -1.66
N ASN A 472 -29.89 -23.66 -1.35
CA ASN A 472 -28.94 -22.58 -1.62
C ASN A 472 -28.80 -22.30 -3.12
N GLN A 473 -28.78 -23.32 -3.96
CA GLN A 473 -28.73 -23.15 -5.42
C GLN A 473 -29.98 -22.45 -5.98
N GLU A 474 -31.15 -22.75 -5.42
CA GLU A 474 -32.41 -22.10 -5.75
C GLU A 474 -32.44 -20.65 -5.27
N GLU A 475 -31.91 -20.37 -4.09
CA GLU A 475 -31.78 -19.02 -3.56
C GLU A 475 -30.81 -18.16 -4.38
N VAL A 476 -29.65 -18.71 -4.78
CA VAL A 476 -28.73 -18.05 -5.71
C VAL A 476 -29.43 -17.72 -7.03
N MET A 477 -30.20 -18.66 -7.59
CA MET A 477 -30.96 -18.41 -8.82
C MET A 477 -31.97 -17.26 -8.64
N GLN A 478 -32.67 -17.21 -7.51
CA GLN A 478 -33.63 -16.14 -7.23
C GLN A 478 -32.94 -14.78 -7.03
N GLY A 479 -31.84 -14.73 -6.27
CA GLY A 479 -31.05 -13.50 -6.09
C GLY A 479 -30.49 -12.97 -7.42
N LEU A 480 -29.99 -13.87 -8.29
CA LEU A 480 -29.56 -13.51 -9.64
C LEU A 480 -30.73 -12.99 -10.49
N ALA A 481 -31.94 -13.51 -10.30
CA ALA A 481 -33.11 -13.03 -11.02
C ALA A 481 -33.48 -11.59 -10.66
N VAL A 482 -33.36 -11.22 -9.39
CA VAL A 482 -33.55 -9.83 -8.92
C VAL A 482 -32.53 -8.91 -9.58
N LYS A 483 -31.25 -9.28 -9.57
CA LYS A 483 -30.20 -8.50 -10.25
C LYS A 483 -30.39 -8.44 -11.77
N ALA A 484 -30.86 -9.52 -12.40
CA ALA A 484 -31.20 -9.52 -13.82
C ALA A 484 -32.40 -8.59 -14.12
N ALA A 485 -33.39 -8.53 -13.23
CA ALA A 485 -34.53 -7.64 -13.38
C ALA A 485 -34.08 -6.16 -13.35
N GLU A 486 -33.17 -5.80 -12.45
CA GLU A 486 -32.55 -4.47 -12.39
C GLU A 486 -31.87 -4.10 -13.70
N VAL A 487 -31.08 -5.03 -14.29
CA VAL A 487 -30.39 -4.82 -15.58
C VAL A 487 -31.36 -4.49 -16.71
N PHE A 488 -32.55 -5.11 -16.72
CA PHE A 488 -33.57 -4.90 -17.76
C PHE A 488 -34.63 -3.87 -17.38
N GLY A 489 -34.54 -3.22 -16.21
CA GLY A 489 -35.54 -2.28 -15.72
C GLY A 489 -36.92 -2.89 -15.47
N ILE A 490 -36.96 -4.17 -15.06
CA ILE A 490 -38.17 -4.91 -14.73
C ILE A 490 -38.39 -4.84 -13.22
N ASP A 491 -39.61 -4.51 -12.77
CA ASP A 491 -39.96 -4.58 -11.34
C ASP A 491 -40.00 -6.05 -10.88
N PRO A 492 -39.18 -6.46 -9.90
CA PRO A 492 -39.17 -7.84 -9.40
C PRO A 492 -40.54 -8.34 -8.91
N LYS A 493 -41.45 -7.44 -8.50
CA LYS A 493 -42.83 -7.81 -8.10
C LYS A 493 -43.64 -8.43 -9.22
N THR A 494 -43.25 -8.19 -10.48
CA THR A 494 -43.88 -8.87 -11.64
C THR A 494 -43.68 -10.38 -11.62
N PHE A 495 -42.72 -10.90 -10.84
CA PHE A 495 -42.55 -12.34 -10.64
C PHE A 495 -43.63 -12.95 -9.75
N ASP A 496 -44.19 -12.17 -8.82
CA ASP A 496 -45.20 -12.63 -7.86
C ASP A 496 -46.60 -12.74 -8.50
N GLU A 497 -46.80 -12.10 -9.64
CA GLU A 497 -48.02 -12.15 -10.44
C GLU A 497 -48.09 -13.37 -11.36
N LEU A 498 -46.98 -14.13 -11.49
CA LEU A 498 -46.87 -15.31 -12.33
C LEU A 498 -47.20 -16.57 -11.53
N ASP A 499 -47.82 -17.55 -12.20
CA ASP A 499 -47.87 -18.91 -11.64
C ASP A 499 -46.46 -19.51 -11.53
N GLU A 500 -46.31 -20.53 -10.70
CA GLU A 500 -45.00 -21.13 -10.36
C GLU A 500 -44.21 -21.57 -11.59
N THR A 501 -44.87 -22.16 -12.60
CA THR A 501 -44.20 -22.64 -13.82
C THR A 501 -43.75 -21.48 -14.69
N ALA A 502 -44.62 -20.47 -14.87
CA ALA A 502 -44.30 -19.26 -15.62
C ALA A 502 -43.18 -18.45 -14.94
N ARG A 503 -43.22 -18.36 -13.60
CA ARG A 503 -42.20 -17.71 -12.77
C ARG A 503 -40.84 -18.38 -12.94
N GLU A 504 -40.77 -19.69 -12.78
CA GLU A 504 -39.51 -20.44 -12.90
C GLU A 504 -38.90 -20.30 -14.30
N PHE A 505 -39.73 -20.38 -15.34
CA PHE A 505 -39.29 -20.18 -16.72
C PHE A 505 -38.78 -18.75 -16.96
N LYS A 506 -39.51 -17.73 -16.48
CA LYS A 506 -39.14 -16.32 -16.64
C LYS A 506 -37.83 -15.99 -15.92
N ILE A 507 -37.66 -16.47 -14.69
CA ILE A 507 -36.43 -16.31 -13.90
C ILE A 507 -35.23 -16.89 -14.66
N LYS A 508 -35.32 -18.14 -15.11
CA LYS A 508 -34.24 -18.80 -15.86
C LYS A 508 -33.88 -18.04 -17.13
N GLN A 509 -34.87 -17.53 -17.85
CA GLN A 509 -34.63 -16.72 -19.06
C GLN A 509 -33.93 -15.40 -18.75
N LEU A 510 -34.34 -14.69 -17.70
CA LEU A 510 -33.73 -13.41 -17.33
C LEU A 510 -32.28 -13.59 -16.90
N VAL A 511 -32.00 -14.57 -16.03
CA VAL A 511 -30.64 -14.87 -15.56
C VAL A 511 -29.75 -15.29 -16.73
N GLN A 512 -30.25 -16.15 -17.63
CA GLN A 512 -29.50 -16.56 -18.82
C GLN A 512 -29.22 -15.38 -19.77
N ALA A 513 -30.16 -14.45 -19.92
CA ALA A 513 -29.99 -13.28 -20.78
C ALA A 513 -28.99 -12.28 -20.19
N ALA A 514 -29.11 -11.95 -18.90
CA ALA A 514 -28.26 -10.97 -18.21
C ALA A 514 -26.84 -11.50 -17.99
N PHE A 515 -26.71 -12.76 -17.54
CA PHE A 515 -25.42 -13.28 -17.06
C PHE A 515 -24.90 -14.49 -17.85
N GLY A 516 -25.66 -15.03 -18.80
CA GLY A 516 -25.25 -16.27 -19.49
C GLY A 516 -25.25 -17.51 -18.59
N ILE A 517 -25.84 -17.41 -17.40
CA ILE A 517 -25.87 -18.45 -16.36
C ILE A 517 -27.17 -19.24 -16.44
N SER A 518 -27.05 -20.57 -16.42
CA SER A 518 -28.15 -21.51 -16.26
C SER A 518 -28.15 -22.12 -14.85
N PHE A 519 -29.27 -22.74 -14.46
CA PHE A 519 -29.34 -23.46 -13.17
C PHE A 519 -28.27 -24.55 -13.05
N ARG A 520 -27.98 -25.24 -14.15
CA ARG A 520 -26.92 -26.26 -14.19
C ARG A 520 -25.54 -25.68 -13.92
N ASP A 521 -25.26 -24.46 -14.38
CA ASP A 521 -23.99 -23.79 -14.07
C ASP A 521 -23.89 -23.50 -12.57
N ILE A 522 -25.00 -23.10 -11.93
CA ILE A 522 -25.06 -22.90 -10.48
C ILE A 522 -24.79 -24.23 -9.78
N GLU A 523 -25.46 -25.32 -10.19
CA GLU A 523 -25.19 -26.66 -9.66
C GLU A 523 -23.71 -27.03 -9.82
N ASP A 524 -23.14 -26.88 -11.01
CA ASP A 524 -21.75 -27.28 -11.30
C ASP A 524 -20.72 -26.43 -10.55
N ALA A 525 -20.96 -25.13 -10.40
CA ALA A 525 -20.05 -24.22 -9.70
C ALA A 525 -20.14 -24.29 -8.16
N THR A 526 -21.25 -24.83 -7.64
CA THR A 526 -21.50 -24.97 -6.19
C THR A 526 -21.43 -26.42 -5.72
N LYS A 527 -21.29 -27.40 -6.62
CA LYS A 527 -21.13 -28.83 -6.33
C LYS A 527 -19.89 -29.07 -5.47
N ASN A 528 -20.11 -29.29 -4.18
CA ASN A 528 -19.06 -29.67 -3.23
C ASN A 528 -19.65 -30.58 -2.13
N ALA A 529 -19.95 -31.83 -2.49
CA ALA A 529 -20.55 -32.81 -1.58
C ALA A 529 -19.67 -33.22 -0.36
N SER A 530 -18.48 -32.61 -0.20
CA SER A 530 -17.46 -33.02 0.77
C SER A 530 -16.78 -31.87 1.52
N LEU A 531 -17.17 -30.60 1.30
CA LEU A 531 -16.60 -29.48 2.04
C LEU A 531 -17.40 -29.23 3.32
N LYS A 532 -16.68 -28.97 4.42
CA LYS A 532 -17.29 -28.31 5.58
C LYS A 532 -17.46 -26.83 5.26
N PHE A 533 -18.22 -26.12 6.09
CA PHE A 533 -18.43 -24.69 5.90
C PHE A 533 -17.11 -23.90 5.94
N GLU A 534 -16.24 -24.20 6.90
CA GLU A 534 -14.89 -23.62 7.04
C GLU A 534 -13.99 -23.83 5.79
N ASP A 535 -14.30 -24.87 4.99
CA ASP A 535 -13.53 -25.21 3.79
C ASP A 535 -14.12 -24.56 2.52
N MET A 536 -15.24 -23.83 2.61
CA MET A 536 -15.81 -23.14 1.46
C MET A 536 -14.88 -22.00 1.06
N PRO A 537 -14.26 -22.06 -0.14
CA PRO A 537 -13.26 -21.07 -0.49
C PRO A 537 -13.91 -19.70 -0.67
N TYR A 538 -13.15 -18.65 -0.36
CA TYR A 538 -13.56 -17.26 -0.56
C TYR A 538 -14.10 -16.97 -1.98
N ASN A 539 -13.62 -17.73 -2.97
CA ASN A 539 -14.03 -17.64 -4.38
C ASN A 539 -15.10 -18.68 -4.78
N TRP A 540 -15.96 -19.10 -3.84
CA TRP A 540 -17.11 -19.95 -4.13
C TRP A 540 -17.94 -19.39 -5.29
N GLY A 541 -18.28 -20.24 -6.26
CA GLY A 541 -18.95 -19.82 -7.48
C GLY A 541 -18.11 -18.96 -8.45
N SER A 542 -16.77 -18.90 -8.31
CA SER A 542 -15.88 -18.19 -9.23
C SER A 542 -16.05 -18.60 -10.71
N GLY A 543 -16.45 -19.86 -10.97
CA GLY A 543 -16.82 -20.32 -12.30
C GLY A 543 -18.01 -19.54 -12.89
N LEU A 544 -19.01 -19.18 -12.07
CA LEU A 544 -20.14 -18.35 -12.48
C LEU A 544 -19.72 -16.92 -12.75
N GLN A 545 -18.91 -16.36 -11.86
CA GLN A 545 -18.37 -15.00 -11.99
C GLN A 545 -17.61 -14.83 -13.30
N LYS A 546 -16.73 -15.80 -13.63
CA LYS A 546 -16.00 -15.84 -14.89
C LYS A 546 -16.95 -15.94 -16.10
N LYS A 547 -17.94 -16.84 -16.03
CA LYS A 547 -18.92 -17.03 -17.11
C LYS A 547 -19.73 -15.77 -17.40
N ALA A 548 -20.17 -15.06 -16.36
CA ALA A 548 -20.92 -13.82 -16.48
C ALA A 548 -20.10 -12.70 -17.13
N ASN A 549 -18.83 -12.58 -16.75
CA ASN A 549 -17.89 -11.66 -17.38
C ASN A 549 -17.69 -12.00 -18.87
N GLU A 550 -17.44 -13.27 -19.20
CA GLU A 550 -17.21 -13.73 -20.58
C GLU A 550 -18.43 -13.53 -21.48
N HIS A 551 -19.64 -13.80 -20.96
CA HIS A 551 -20.90 -13.60 -21.68
C HIS A 551 -21.12 -12.13 -22.06
N ILE A 552 -21.05 -11.23 -21.07
CA ILE A 552 -21.24 -9.79 -21.30
C ILE A 552 -20.12 -9.21 -22.15
N SER A 553 -18.86 -9.57 -21.86
CA SER A 553 -17.71 -9.10 -22.64
C SER A 553 -17.82 -9.54 -24.10
N GLY A 554 -18.21 -10.79 -24.36
CA GLY A 554 -18.38 -11.32 -25.71
C GLY A 554 -19.51 -10.63 -26.48
N ALA A 555 -20.67 -10.44 -25.85
CA ALA A 555 -21.81 -9.76 -26.47
C ALA A 555 -21.48 -8.29 -26.78
N ALA A 556 -20.86 -7.58 -25.83
CA ALA A 556 -20.46 -6.19 -26.00
C ALA A 556 -19.36 -6.03 -27.06
N GLN A 557 -18.36 -6.93 -27.11
CA GLN A 557 -17.36 -6.96 -28.17
C GLN A 557 -18.00 -7.12 -29.55
N GLN A 558 -18.94 -8.05 -29.70
CA GLN A 558 -19.66 -8.22 -30.97
C GLN A 558 -20.39 -6.95 -31.37
N TYR A 559 -21.09 -6.31 -30.44
CA TYR A 559 -21.81 -5.06 -30.70
C TYR A 559 -20.88 -3.90 -31.10
N VAL A 560 -19.76 -3.72 -30.39
CA VAL A 560 -18.80 -2.63 -30.60
C VAL A 560 -18.00 -2.82 -31.90
N LEU A 561 -17.67 -4.06 -32.26
CA LEU A 561 -16.82 -4.38 -33.42
C LEU A 561 -17.62 -4.59 -34.72
N ALA A 562 -18.91 -4.94 -34.64
CA ALA A 562 -19.73 -5.22 -35.83
C ALA A 562 -19.80 -4.08 -36.87
N PRO A 563 -19.92 -2.79 -36.49
CA PRO A 563 -20.06 -1.71 -37.46
C PRO A 563 -18.71 -1.18 -37.99
N ILE A 564 -17.58 -1.75 -37.57
CA ILE A 564 -16.25 -1.28 -37.97
C ILE A 564 -15.82 -2.01 -39.25
N GLU A 565 -15.48 -1.22 -40.27
CA GLU A 565 -14.92 -1.75 -41.51
C GLU A 565 -13.41 -2.02 -41.39
N ASP A 566 -12.91 -3.02 -42.11
CA ASP A 566 -11.48 -3.38 -42.09
C ASP A 566 -10.59 -2.20 -42.51
N GLU A 567 -11.04 -1.33 -43.43
CA GLU A 567 -10.26 -0.15 -43.86
C GLU A 567 -10.07 0.85 -42.72
N GLN A 568 -11.10 1.07 -41.88
CA GLN A 568 -10.98 1.96 -40.73
C GLN A 568 -9.91 1.47 -39.74
N TRP A 569 -9.83 0.16 -39.55
CA TRP A 569 -8.77 -0.43 -38.73
C TRP A 569 -7.38 -0.25 -39.34
N MET A 570 -7.25 -0.48 -40.63
CA MET A 570 -5.98 -0.33 -41.33
C MET A 570 -5.52 1.14 -41.33
N ASP A 571 -6.44 2.09 -41.49
CA ASP A 571 -6.16 3.51 -41.39
C ASP A 571 -5.63 3.92 -40.02
N VAL A 572 -6.14 3.32 -38.93
CA VAL A 572 -5.62 3.57 -37.58
C VAL A 572 -4.22 3.01 -37.40
N ILE A 573 -4.00 1.78 -37.85
CA ILE A 573 -2.67 1.17 -37.81
C ILE A 573 -1.68 2.06 -38.57
N ASP A 574 -2.01 2.47 -39.80
CA ASP A 574 -1.14 3.25 -40.67
C ASP A 574 -0.86 4.66 -40.12
N ASN A 575 -1.89 5.37 -39.62
CA ASN A 575 -1.81 6.80 -39.33
C ASN A 575 -1.62 7.14 -37.85
N VAL A 576 -1.90 6.20 -36.93
CA VAL A 576 -1.82 6.44 -35.47
C VAL A 576 -0.68 5.64 -34.86
N TRP A 577 -0.62 4.33 -35.10
CA TRP A 577 0.29 3.46 -34.35
C TRP A 577 1.59 3.10 -35.06
N SER A 578 1.65 3.20 -36.38
CA SER A 578 2.82 2.79 -37.16
C SER A 578 3.97 3.80 -37.08
N PRO A 579 5.23 3.33 -37.06
CA PRO A 579 6.40 4.16 -37.33
C PRO A 579 6.31 4.85 -38.71
N LEU A 580 6.93 6.02 -38.83
CA LEU A 580 7.00 6.79 -40.08
C LEU A 580 7.85 6.11 -41.17
N ASN A 581 8.70 5.16 -40.79
CA ASN A 581 9.62 4.46 -41.69
C ASN A 581 9.07 3.15 -42.26
N VAL A 582 7.78 2.85 -42.07
CA VAL A 582 7.13 1.68 -42.67
C VAL A 582 5.95 2.10 -43.54
N LYS A 583 5.65 1.27 -44.54
CA LYS A 583 4.51 1.48 -45.43
C LYS A 583 3.80 0.18 -45.72
N ARG A 584 2.47 0.19 -45.61
CA ARG A 584 1.60 -0.92 -46.00
C ARG A 584 1.74 -1.18 -47.51
N SER A 585 2.08 -2.41 -47.87
CA SER A 585 2.30 -2.89 -49.24
C SER A 585 1.17 -3.77 -49.77
N ARG A 586 0.36 -4.34 -48.87
CA ARG A 586 -0.86 -5.09 -49.18
C ARG A 586 -1.92 -4.88 -48.09
N THR A 587 -3.16 -5.20 -48.42
CA THR A 587 -4.26 -5.30 -47.47
C THR A 587 -3.94 -6.34 -46.39
N LEU A 588 -4.29 -6.03 -45.15
CA LEU A 588 -4.19 -6.95 -44.02
C LEU A 588 -5.43 -7.84 -43.97
N GLU A 589 -5.23 -9.11 -43.65
CA GLU A 589 -6.35 -9.97 -43.28
C GLU A 589 -6.88 -9.58 -41.89
N ARG A 590 -8.16 -9.79 -41.64
CA ARG A 590 -8.82 -9.42 -40.37
C ARG A 590 -8.10 -9.95 -39.12
N ARG A 591 -7.50 -11.15 -39.21
CA ARG A 591 -6.69 -11.73 -38.12
C ARG A 591 -5.41 -10.94 -37.86
N GLU A 592 -4.77 -10.45 -38.91
CA GLU A 592 -3.54 -9.64 -38.80
C GLU A 592 -3.86 -8.26 -38.23
N ILE A 593 -4.96 -7.65 -38.68
CA ILE A 593 -5.49 -6.39 -38.15
C ILE A 593 -5.66 -6.50 -36.63
N TYR A 594 -6.43 -7.48 -36.16
CA TYR A 594 -6.70 -7.65 -34.73
C TYR A 594 -5.44 -7.98 -33.93
N GLY A 595 -4.50 -8.73 -34.52
CA GLY A 595 -3.21 -8.99 -33.92
C GLY A 595 -2.39 -7.71 -33.70
N LEU A 596 -2.34 -6.82 -34.69
CA LEU A 596 -1.65 -5.53 -34.60
C LEU A 596 -2.35 -4.56 -33.66
N VAL A 597 -3.68 -4.46 -33.71
CA VAL A 597 -4.47 -3.65 -32.75
C VAL A 597 -4.19 -4.10 -31.32
N GLY A 598 -4.22 -5.41 -31.06
CA GLY A 598 -3.94 -5.96 -29.74
C GLY A 598 -2.53 -5.60 -29.25
N LYS A 599 -1.52 -5.68 -30.12
CA LYS A 599 -0.15 -5.26 -29.82
C LYS A 599 -0.05 -3.76 -29.56
N ALA A 600 -0.72 -2.92 -30.35
CA ALA A 600 -0.73 -1.47 -30.15
C ALA A 600 -1.38 -1.08 -28.81
N LEU A 601 -2.49 -1.71 -28.42
CA LEU A 601 -3.10 -1.51 -27.11
C LEU A 601 -2.21 -2.00 -25.95
N GLN A 602 -1.36 -3.00 -26.20
CA GLN A 602 -0.40 -3.48 -25.21
C GLN A 602 0.81 -2.56 -25.10
N ALA A 603 1.43 -2.17 -26.21
CA ALA A 603 2.70 -1.44 -26.25
C ALA A 603 2.54 0.09 -26.33
N GLY A 604 1.35 0.60 -26.63
CA GLY A 604 1.06 2.01 -26.87
C GLY A 604 1.26 2.46 -28.32
N ILE A 605 2.26 1.89 -28.99
CA ILE A 605 2.62 2.10 -30.39
C ILE A 605 3.22 0.82 -30.97
N LEU A 606 3.24 0.70 -32.30
CA LEU A 606 3.82 -0.46 -32.97
C LEU A 606 5.29 -0.22 -33.31
N SER A 607 6.08 -1.29 -33.24
CA SER A 607 7.44 -1.32 -33.73
C SER A 607 7.49 -1.69 -35.22
N GLU A 608 8.62 -1.34 -35.86
CA GLU A 608 8.92 -1.74 -37.24
C GLU A 608 8.90 -3.27 -37.42
N GLU A 609 9.45 -4.01 -36.45
CA GLU A 609 9.53 -5.47 -36.47
C GLU A 609 8.14 -6.11 -36.42
N GLU A 610 7.24 -5.60 -35.58
CA GLU A 610 5.88 -6.14 -35.46
C GLU A 610 5.07 -5.99 -36.74
N LEU A 611 5.26 -4.86 -37.44
CA LEU A 611 4.58 -4.58 -38.71
C LEU A 611 5.18 -5.40 -39.85
N THR A 612 6.51 -5.43 -39.97
CA THR A 612 7.19 -6.18 -41.05
C THR A 612 7.05 -7.70 -40.89
N ALA A 613 6.87 -8.21 -39.66
CA ALA A 613 6.57 -9.63 -39.41
C ALA A 613 5.30 -10.13 -40.10
N THR A 614 4.34 -9.25 -40.39
CA THR A 614 3.14 -9.60 -41.17
C THR A 614 3.41 -9.78 -42.66
N SER A 615 4.58 -9.37 -43.15
CA SER A 615 4.89 -9.21 -44.59
C SER A 615 3.94 -8.24 -45.33
N ALA A 616 3.01 -7.59 -44.63
CA ALA A 616 2.11 -6.58 -45.20
C ALA A 616 2.72 -5.18 -45.20
N TYR A 617 3.85 -5.00 -44.51
CA TYR A 617 4.57 -3.74 -44.41
C TYR A 617 6.00 -3.92 -44.89
N SER A 618 6.55 -2.87 -45.50
CA SER A 618 7.97 -2.79 -45.84
C SER A 618 8.60 -1.51 -45.29
N THR A 619 9.88 -1.61 -44.95
CA THR A 619 10.67 -0.47 -44.48
C THR A 619 10.98 0.48 -45.63
N VAL A 620 10.79 1.77 -45.37
CA VAL A 620 11.14 2.88 -46.26
C VAL A 620 12.41 3.54 -45.71
N LYS A 621 13.51 3.47 -46.48
CA LYS A 621 14.81 4.04 -46.05
C LYS A 621 14.82 5.57 -46.06
N ASP A 622 14.19 6.18 -47.06
CA ASP A 622 14.16 7.63 -47.27
C ASP A 622 12.84 8.24 -46.75
N PHE A 623 12.51 7.97 -45.49
CA PHE A 623 11.30 8.51 -44.87
C PHE A 623 11.54 9.92 -44.30
N LYS A 624 10.47 10.73 -44.23
CA LYS A 624 10.53 12.02 -43.54
C LYS A 624 10.63 11.74 -42.04
N LYS A 625 11.82 11.94 -41.48
CA LYS A 625 12.04 11.81 -40.03
C LYS A 625 11.07 12.71 -39.26
N GLY A 626 10.51 12.15 -38.20
CA GLY A 626 9.72 12.87 -37.21
C GLY A 626 10.63 13.51 -36.17
N THR A 627 10.30 13.34 -34.90
CA THR A 627 11.06 13.93 -33.79
C THR A 627 12.26 13.04 -33.47
N ILE A 628 13.47 13.58 -33.62
CA ILE A 628 14.72 12.95 -33.19
C ILE A 628 14.96 13.35 -31.74
N MET A 629 15.23 12.38 -30.86
CA MET A 629 15.47 12.63 -29.45
C MET A 629 16.80 12.05 -29.00
N THR A 630 17.54 12.81 -28.21
CA THR A 630 18.70 12.34 -27.44
C THR A 630 18.25 11.51 -26.24
N ASP A 631 19.19 10.77 -25.62
CA ASP A 631 18.89 10.01 -24.40
C ASP A 631 18.32 10.89 -23.27
N ASP A 632 18.82 12.11 -23.10
CA ASP A 632 18.35 13.01 -22.06
C ASP A 632 17.00 13.64 -22.40
N GLU A 633 16.71 13.90 -23.67
CA GLU A 633 15.38 14.31 -24.11
C GLU A 633 14.35 13.19 -23.93
N ILE A 634 14.72 11.93 -24.19
CA ILE A 634 13.87 10.76 -23.92
C ILE A 634 13.57 10.67 -22.42
N LYS A 635 14.62 10.77 -21.58
CA LYS A 635 14.44 10.77 -20.12
C LYS A 635 13.53 11.90 -19.66
N GLY A 636 13.74 13.12 -20.15
CA GLY A 636 12.93 14.29 -19.77
C GLY A 636 11.48 14.19 -20.23
N THR A 637 11.26 13.77 -21.48
CA THR A 637 9.91 13.71 -22.11
C THR A 637 9.04 12.63 -21.50
N PHE A 638 9.62 11.46 -21.21
CA PHE A 638 8.90 10.36 -20.58
C PHE A 638 9.04 10.37 -19.05
N ASP A 639 9.76 11.34 -18.48
CA ASP A 639 10.14 11.45 -17.07
C ASP A 639 10.64 10.11 -16.50
N ILE A 640 11.63 9.55 -17.21
CA ILE A 640 12.29 8.29 -16.83
C ILE A 640 13.32 8.62 -15.76
N ARG A 641 13.02 8.15 -14.55
CA ARG A 641 13.96 8.10 -13.46
C ARG A 641 14.58 6.72 -13.42
N TYR A 642 15.89 6.72 -13.21
CA TYR A 642 16.63 5.54 -12.80
C TYR A 642 16.75 5.64 -11.30
N ALA A 643 16.37 4.59 -10.59
CA ALA A 643 16.90 4.39 -9.26
C ALA A 643 18.43 4.50 -9.38
N ASN A 644 19.03 5.41 -8.63
CA ASN A 644 20.43 5.18 -8.28
C ASN A 644 20.44 3.77 -7.67
N GLU A 645 21.30 2.89 -8.15
CA GLU A 645 21.48 1.50 -7.64
C GLU A 645 22.08 1.52 -6.21
N ASP A 646 21.59 2.42 -5.36
CA ASP A 646 21.99 2.67 -3.97
C ASP A 646 21.09 1.91 -2.97
N ASP A 647 20.00 1.28 -3.41
CA ASP A 647 18.99 0.71 -2.49
C ASP A 647 19.02 -0.81 -2.30
N LEU A 648 19.93 -1.54 -2.96
CA LEU A 648 20.23 -2.94 -2.65
C LEU A 648 21.49 -3.13 -1.78
N GLY A 649 22.14 -2.06 -1.31
CA GLY A 649 23.38 -2.19 -0.54
C GLY A 649 24.56 -2.79 -1.34
N ILE A 650 24.40 -3.00 -2.65
CA ILE A 650 25.47 -3.36 -3.59
C ILE A 650 25.54 -2.25 -4.62
N SER A 651 26.47 -1.34 -4.37
CA SER A 651 26.75 -0.15 -5.15
C SER A 651 26.78 -0.40 -6.67
N LYS A 652 26.14 0.51 -7.41
CA LYS A 652 26.71 0.97 -8.68
C LYS A 652 26.68 2.50 -8.77
N ARG A 653 27.92 3.02 -8.78
CA ARG A 653 28.41 4.20 -9.50
C ARG A 653 27.77 5.55 -9.16
N ASN A 654 28.00 6.00 -7.92
CA ASN A 654 28.33 7.42 -7.73
C ASN A 654 29.69 7.68 -8.40
N GLY A 655 29.66 7.92 -9.72
CA GLY A 655 30.77 8.54 -10.41
C GLY A 655 30.96 9.92 -9.80
N ILE A 656 32.14 10.18 -9.23
CA ILE A 656 32.48 11.55 -8.86
C ILE A 656 32.50 12.33 -10.17
N PRO A 657 31.81 13.48 -10.32
CA PRO A 657 31.87 14.23 -11.56
C PRO A 657 33.24 14.88 -11.74
N ALA A 658 33.76 14.95 -12.97
CA ALA A 658 35.08 15.53 -13.27
C ALA A 658 35.28 16.96 -12.73
N SER A 659 34.20 17.71 -12.50
CA SER A 659 34.21 19.02 -11.84
C SER A 659 34.77 19.01 -10.41
N GLU A 660 34.86 17.84 -9.77
CA GLU A 660 35.36 17.67 -8.40
C GLU A 660 36.83 17.21 -8.31
N ALA A 661 37.54 17.07 -9.44
CA ALA A 661 38.92 16.58 -9.49
C ALA A 661 39.88 17.33 -8.55
N ALA A 662 39.75 18.66 -8.44
CA ALA A 662 40.57 19.46 -7.51
C ALA A 662 40.28 19.17 -6.03
N GLY A 663 39.01 18.90 -5.69
CA GLY A 663 38.61 18.49 -4.35
C GLY A 663 39.11 17.08 -4.01
N LEU A 664 39.09 16.18 -5.00
CA LEU A 664 39.58 14.81 -4.84
C LEU A 664 41.10 14.75 -4.67
N GLN A 665 41.86 15.49 -5.48
CA GLN A 665 43.32 15.59 -5.33
C GLN A 665 43.71 16.07 -3.93
N LYS A 666 42.94 17.03 -3.37
CA LYS A 666 43.15 17.53 -2.01
C LYS A 666 42.92 16.44 -0.94
N LEU A 667 41.90 15.60 -1.09
CA LEU A 667 41.64 14.49 -0.15
C LEU A 667 42.76 13.45 -0.18
N ILE A 668 43.31 13.17 -1.36
CA ILE A 668 44.39 12.20 -1.56
C ILE A 668 45.70 12.75 -0.98
N ASP A 669 46.10 13.96 -1.37
CA ASP A 669 47.41 14.52 -1.01
C ASP A 669 47.47 15.05 0.42
N GLU A 670 46.44 15.76 0.88
CA GLU A 670 46.47 16.44 2.18
C GLU A 670 45.88 15.58 3.31
N GLN A 671 44.87 14.77 3.02
CA GLN A 671 44.17 13.94 4.02
C GLN A 671 44.58 12.47 3.95
N GLY A 672 45.40 12.08 2.97
CA GLY A 672 45.94 10.72 2.85
C GLY A 672 44.87 9.66 2.62
N VAL A 673 43.72 10.02 2.05
CA VAL A 673 42.64 9.07 1.78
C VAL A 673 43.07 8.14 0.64
N PRO A 674 43.12 6.82 0.86
CA PRO A 674 43.58 5.89 -0.17
C PRO A 674 42.54 5.73 -1.27
N VAL A 675 43.01 5.67 -2.51
CA VAL A 675 42.19 5.18 -3.65
C VAL A 675 42.36 3.66 -3.71
N LEU A 676 41.23 2.98 -3.66
CA LEU A 676 41.15 1.52 -3.66
C LEU A 676 40.85 0.98 -5.05
N ARG A 677 41.28 -0.25 -5.33
CA ARG A 677 40.99 -0.96 -6.58
C ARG A 677 40.46 -2.36 -6.31
N ASN A 678 39.34 -2.67 -6.95
CA ASN A 678 38.71 -3.99 -6.96
C ASN A 678 38.38 -4.45 -8.39
N ALA A 679 37.61 -5.53 -8.53
CA ALA A 679 37.21 -6.06 -9.84
C ALA A 679 36.35 -5.10 -10.69
N LYS A 680 35.74 -4.08 -10.07
CA LYS A 680 34.84 -3.10 -10.72
C LYS A 680 35.53 -1.78 -11.09
N GLY A 681 36.71 -1.49 -10.56
CA GLY A 681 37.48 -0.29 -10.89
C GLY A 681 38.13 0.38 -9.68
N ASP A 682 38.52 1.64 -9.86
CA ASP A 682 39.14 2.46 -8.82
C ASP A 682 38.05 3.24 -8.06
N TYR A 683 38.16 3.32 -6.74
CA TYR A 683 37.18 3.97 -5.88
C TYR A 683 37.80 4.61 -4.65
N ILE A 684 37.13 5.60 -4.08
CA ILE A 684 37.49 6.24 -2.81
C ILE A 684 36.38 6.05 -1.79
N VAL A 685 36.75 5.99 -0.52
CA VAL A 685 35.83 5.89 0.60
C VAL A 685 35.79 7.22 1.33
N THR A 686 34.61 7.78 1.47
CA THR A 686 34.37 9.02 2.23
C THR A 686 33.36 8.77 3.34
N PRO A 687 33.20 9.71 4.31
CA PRO A 687 32.11 9.63 5.29
C PRO A 687 30.70 9.59 4.67
N LYS A 688 30.56 9.97 3.39
CA LYS A 688 29.29 9.92 2.63
C LYS A 688 29.10 8.59 1.88
N GLY A 689 30.09 7.71 1.85
CA GLY A 689 30.04 6.42 1.13
C GLY A 689 31.19 6.23 0.13
N ILE A 690 31.04 5.22 -0.73
CA ILE A 690 31.99 4.85 -1.78
C ILE A 690 31.72 5.68 -3.05
N GLY A 691 32.75 6.29 -3.61
CA GLY A 691 32.70 6.95 -4.93
C GLY A 691 33.67 6.30 -5.91
N TYR A 692 33.21 5.88 -7.08
CA TYR A 692 34.08 5.28 -8.11
C TYR A 692 34.61 6.37 -9.05
N LEU A 693 35.87 6.21 -9.48
CA LEU A 693 36.49 7.12 -10.44
C LEU A 693 36.20 6.66 -11.88
N ASP A 694 35.57 7.54 -12.66
CA ASP A 694 35.47 7.38 -14.12
C ASP A 694 36.82 7.70 -14.80
N ASP A 695 36.95 7.33 -16.07
CA ASP A 695 38.23 7.42 -16.80
C ASP A 695 38.72 8.87 -16.94
N ASP A 696 37.81 9.84 -17.09
CA ASP A 696 38.15 11.27 -17.13
C ASP A 696 38.78 11.74 -15.81
N LEU A 697 38.29 11.27 -14.65
CA LEU A 697 38.89 11.54 -13.35
C LEU A 697 40.19 10.79 -13.10
N LYS A 698 40.32 9.56 -13.60
CA LYS A 698 41.60 8.82 -13.51
C LYS A 698 42.71 9.56 -14.23
N GLU A 699 42.40 10.23 -15.33
CA GLU A 699 43.34 11.06 -16.08
C GLU A 699 43.60 12.42 -15.41
N ALA A 700 42.60 12.98 -14.71
CA ALA A 700 42.68 14.30 -14.10
C ALA A 700 43.32 14.34 -12.69
N VAL A 701 43.41 13.21 -11.99
CA VAL A 701 43.89 13.12 -10.60
C VAL A 701 45.07 12.16 -10.50
N ASN A 702 46.15 12.58 -9.83
CA ASN A 702 47.33 11.76 -9.64
C ASN A 702 47.21 10.92 -8.36
N TYR A 703 47.14 9.59 -8.51
CA TYR A 703 47.06 8.64 -7.39
C TYR A 703 47.62 7.26 -7.76
N ASP A 704 48.03 6.50 -6.75
CA ASP A 704 48.38 5.08 -6.89
C ASP A 704 47.30 4.23 -6.19
N PRO A 705 46.55 3.39 -6.94
CA PRO A 705 45.48 2.59 -6.35
C PRO A 705 46.03 1.39 -5.56
N ILE A 706 45.41 1.11 -4.41
CA ILE A 706 45.80 0.04 -3.47
C ILE A 706 44.64 -0.97 -3.33
N ARG A 707 44.90 -2.25 -3.03
CA ARG A 707 43.81 -3.20 -2.75
C ARG A 707 43.38 -3.14 -1.29
N LEU A 708 42.11 -3.40 -1.02
CA LEU A 708 41.62 -3.50 0.35
C LEU A 708 42.36 -4.59 1.14
N SER A 709 42.71 -5.71 0.51
CA SER A 709 43.53 -6.77 1.11
C SER A 709 44.86 -6.25 1.67
N ASP A 710 45.51 -5.33 0.95
CA ASP A 710 46.81 -4.78 1.36
C ASP A 710 46.67 -3.87 2.60
N LEU A 711 45.53 -3.18 2.72
CA LEU A 711 45.21 -2.39 3.91
C LEU A 711 44.83 -3.26 5.10
N LEU A 712 44.13 -4.37 4.87
CA LEU A 712 43.83 -5.37 5.90
C LEU A 712 45.12 -6.04 6.41
N ASP A 713 46.00 -6.46 5.50
CA ASP A 713 47.29 -7.09 5.82
C ASP A 713 48.22 -6.16 6.61
N SER A 714 48.18 -4.85 6.29
CA SER A 714 48.99 -3.84 6.99
C SER A 714 48.33 -3.29 8.26
N GLY A 715 47.13 -3.77 8.63
CA GLY A 715 46.36 -3.32 9.80
C GLY A 715 45.83 -1.89 9.69
N LYS A 716 45.84 -1.30 8.50
CA LYS A 716 45.29 0.04 8.20
C LYS A 716 43.80 0.01 7.89
N ALA A 717 43.23 -1.17 7.67
CA ALA A 717 41.81 -1.43 7.60
C ALA A 717 41.44 -2.55 8.58
N LYS A 718 40.18 -2.58 9.03
CA LYS A 718 39.59 -3.72 9.74
C LYS A 718 38.42 -4.27 8.94
N LEU A 719 38.33 -5.60 8.87
CA LEU A 719 37.13 -6.27 8.38
C LEU A 719 36.12 -6.31 9.54
N VAL A 720 34.87 -5.92 9.29
CA VAL A 720 33.82 -5.80 10.29
C VAL A 720 32.63 -6.67 9.87
N SER A 721 32.10 -7.47 10.79
CA SER A 721 30.91 -8.29 10.54
C SER A 721 29.64 -7.60 11.02
N GLN A 722 28.61 -7.61 10.17
CA GLN A 722 27.27 -7.13 10.46
C GLN A 722 26.24 -8.20 10.03
N GLY A 723 25.97 -9.16 10.90
CA GLY A 723 25.18 -10.34 10.52
C GLY A 723 25.94 -11.20 9.50
N ASP A 724 25.34 -11.44 8.33
CA ASP A 724 25.97 -12.16 7.21
C ASP A 724 26.77 -11.26 6.26
N ASP A 725 26.64 -9.94 6.42
CA ASP A 725 27.34 -8.95 5.60
C ASP A 725 28.68 -8.52 6.22
N TYR A 726 29.55 -7.98 5.36
CA TYR A 726 30.86 -7.47 5.74
C TYR A 726 30.96 -5.98 5.44
N LEU A 727 31.54 -5.23 6.38
CA LEU A 727 31.98 -3.86 6.18
C LEU A 727 33.51 -3.81 6.26
N ALA A 728 34.12 -2.84 5.60
CA ALA A 728 35.50 -2.44 5.86
C ALA A 728 35.52 -1.14 6.64
N SER A 729 36.34 -1.09 7.70
CA SER A 729 36.68 0.13 8.42
C SER A 729 38.05 0.61 7.94
N VAL A 730 38.10 1.70 7.17
CA VAL A 730 39.33 2.35 6.71
C VAL A 730 39.40 3.74 7.31
N GLY A 731 40.36 3.96 8.22
CA GLY A 731 40.39 5.19 9.02
C GLY A 731 39.15 5.33 9.90
N GLN A 732 38.40 6.44 9.75
CA GLN A 732 37.14 6.71 10.46
C GLN A 732 35.89 6.31 9.67
N ALA A 733 36.03 5.88 8.43
CA ALA A 733 34.90 5.49 7.58
C ALA A 733 34.65 3.99 7.66
N MET A 734 33.38 3.60 7.76
CA MET A 734 32.92 2.23 7.60
C MET A 734 32.02 2.14 6.38
N TYR A 735 32.22 1.13 5.54
CA TYR A 735 31.44 0.95 4.31
C TYR A 735 31.21 -0.53 4.01
N PRO A 736 30.07 -0.89 3.42
CA PRO A 736 29.79 -2.27 3.02
C PRO A 736 30.73 -2.72 1.91
N ILE A 737 31.16 -3.98 1.97
CA ILE A 737 32.03 -4.59 0.98
C ILE A 737 31.47 -5.92 0.49
N ASN A 738 31.66 -6.20 -0.80
CA ASN A 738 31.48 -7.52 -1.36
C ASN A 738 32.83 -8.24 -1.38
N LEU A 739 32.98 -9.28 -0.57
CA LEU A 739 34.23 -10.03 -0.46
C LEU A 739 34.70 -10.61 -1.80
N GLU A 740 33.78 -11.07 -2.66
CA GLU A 740 34.14 -11.64 -3.96
C GLU A 740 34.69 -10.56 -4.91
N GLU A 741 34.10 -9.37 -4.92
CA GLU A 741 34.54 -8.24 -5.76
C GLU A 741 35.90 -7.70 -5.32
N GLU A 742 36.16 -7.73 -4.02
CA GLU A 742 37.46 -7.38 -3.41
C GLU A 742 38.50 -8.51 -3.55
N GLY A 743 38.11 -9.68 -4.06
CA GLY A 743 38.99 -10.85 -4.19
C GLY A 743 39.40 -11.45 -2.84
N ILE A 744 38.58 -11.26 -1.82
CA ILE A 744 38.78 -11.76 -0.45
C ILE A 744 37.92 -13.01 -0.25
N THR A 745 38.51 -14.09 0.25
CA THR A 745 37.76 -15.30 0.58
C THR A 745 37.17 -15.24 1.98
N LYS A 746 35.95 -15.77 2.19
CA LYS A 746 35.30 -15.80 3.51
C LYS A 746 36.19 -16.57 4.51
N GLY A 747 36.51 -15.93 5.63
CA GLY A 747 37.41 -16.47 6.66
C GLY A 747 38.90 -16.18 6.45
N GLN A 748 39.28 -15.46 5.39
CA GLN A 748 40.67 -15.03 5.16
C GLN A 748 41.17 -14.02 6.21
N TYR A 749 40.28 -13.17 6.71
CA TYR A 749 40.56 -12.18 7.75
C TYR A 749 39.59 -12.36 8.92
N GLU A 750 40.06 -12.12 10.13
CA GLU A 750 39.21 -12.10 11.33
C GLU A 750 38.31 -10.86 11.29
N ALA A 751 36.99 -11.08 11.26
CA ALA A 751 36.01 -10.00 11.20
C ALA A 751 35.60 -9.57 12.62
N THR A 752 35.79 -8.28 12.92
CA THR A 752 35.39 -7.69 14.20
C THR A 752 33.89 -7.41 14.19
N PRO A 753 33.09 -7.84 15.18
CA PRO A 753 31.67 -7.50 15.24
C PRO A 753 31.42 -5.99 15.24
N LEU A 754 30.45 -5.51 14.47
CA LEU A 754 30.15 -4.08 14.31
C LEU A 754 30.00 -3.33 15.65
N TRP A 755 29.36 -3.96 16.64
CA TRP A 755 29.18 -3.36 17.97
C TRP A 755 30.51 -3.06 18.67
N GLN A 756 31.54 -3.89 18.51
CA GLN A 756 32.86 -3.65 19.10
C GLN A 756 33.52 -2.44 18.47
N VAL A 757 33.42 -2.29 17.15
CA VAL A 757 33.98 -1.14 16.42
C VAL A 757 33.26 0.16 16.80
N LEU A 758 31.93 0.13 16.97
CA LEU A 758 31.16 1.29 17.41
C LEU A 758 31.53 1.72 18.84
N VAL A 759 31.71 0.77 19.76
CA VAL A 759 32.19 1.04 21.12
C VAL A 759 33.62 1.62 21.12
N GLU A 760 34.52 1.10 20.27
CA GLU A 760 35.87 1.65 20.09
C GLU A 760 35.84 3.09 19.56
N GLN A 761 34.99 3.38 18.58
CA GLN A 761 34.86 4.72 17.99
C GLN A 761 34.26 5.73 18.97
N GLU A 762 33.27 5.34 19.79
CA GLU A 762 32.71 6.20 20.84
C GLU A 762 33.72 6.46 21.96
N ALA A 763 34.51 5.45 22.35
CA ALA A 763 35.59 5.62 23.32
C ALA A 763 36.67 6.59 22.80
N LEU A 764 37.02 6.51 21.51
CA LEU A 764 37.94 7.45 20.85
C LEU A 764 37.36 8.88 20.79
N LYS A 765 36.06 9.04 20.50
CA LYS A 765 35.39 10.36 20.51
C LYS A 765 35.34 10.97 21.92
N LYS A 766 35.01 10.19 22.95
CA LYS A 766 35.00 10.64 24.36
C LYS A 766 36.41 11.01 24.83
N ASN A 767 37.44 10.22 24.51
CA ASN A 767 38.83 10.53 24.86
C ASN A 767 39.37 11.74 24.08
N GLY A 768 38.99 11.91 22.82
CA GLY A 768 39.32 13.09 22.01
C GLY A 768 38.69 14.36 22.55
N ASN A 769 37.41 14.31 22.93
CA ASN A 769 36.72 15.44 23.58
C ASN A 769 37.30 15.76 24.95
N LYS A 770 37.69 14.74 25.74
CA LYS A 770 38.35 14.97 27.03
C LYS A 770 39.72 15.64 26.86
N ALA A 771 40.55 15.17 25.93
CA ALA A 771 41.85 15.77 25.65
C ALA A 771 41.73 17.19 25.05
N PHE A 772 40.69 17.44 24.25
CA PHE A 772 40.36 18.77 23.74
C PHE A 772 39.90 19.71 24.85
N MET A 773 39.02 19.26 25.75
CA MET A 773 38.56 20.02 26.92
C MET A 773 39.69 20.26 27.93
N GLU A 774 40.62 19.32 28.10
CA GLU A 774 41.82 19.48 28.93
C GLU A 774 42.80 20.50 28.33
N ARG A 775 42.95 20.54 26.99
CA ARG A 775 43.72 21.59 26.29
C ARG A 775 43.03 22.95 26.37
N LEU A 776 41.72 23.02 26.16
CA LEU A 776 40.93 24.25 26.34
C LEU A 776 40.97 24.76 27.79
N ALA A 777 41.00 23.85 28.77
CA ALA A 777 41.13 24.22 30.18
C ALA A 777 42.55 24.68 30.54
N GLN A 778 43.56 24.37 29.73
CA GLN A 778 44.94 24.88 29.88
C GLN A 778 45.18 26.18 29.11
N ASP A 779 44.27 26.55 28.20
CA ASP A 779 44.34 27.78 27.44
C ASP A 779 43.95 28.99 28.32
N SER A 780 44.91 29.89 28.55
CA SER A 780 44.74 31.04 29.43
C SER A 780 43.71 32.05 28.91
N GLU A 781 43.54 32.16 27.58
CA GLU A 781 42.55 33.07 26.99
C GLU A 781 41.12 32.57 27.21
N PHE A 782 40.90 31.25 27.20
CA PHE A 782 39.59 30.67 27.47
C PHE A 782 39.18 30.82 28.94
N ARG A 783 40.14 30.70 29.88
CA ARG A 783 39.87 30.98 31.30
C ARG A 783 39.50 32.44 31.56
N GLU A 784 40.16 33.39 30.89
CA GLU A 784 39.79 34.80 30.99
C GLU A 784 38.43 35.10 30.36
N ALA A 785 38.08 34.43 29.25
CA ALA A 785 36.77 34.59 28.63
C ALA A 785 35.63 34.06 29.53
N LEU A 786 35.85 32.91 30.19
CA LEU A 786 34.86 32.32 31.11
C LEU A 786 34.68 33.19 32.38
N ALA A 787 35.77 33.75 32.91
CA ALA A 787 35.72 34.67 34.06
C ALA A 787 34.95 35.97 33.72
N ARG A 788 35.15 36.52 32.52
CA ARG A 788 34.38 37.68 32.04
C ARG A 788 32.90 37.36 31.82
N GLN A 789 32.56 36.13 31.46
CA GLN A 789 31.17 35.72 31.24
C GLN A 789 30.41 35.53 32.57
N GLN A 790 31.08 35.07 33.63
CA GLN A 790 30.49 34.98 34.97
C GLN A 790 30.27 36.34 35.64
N ASP A 791 31.12 37.35 35.35
CA ASP A 791 30.91 38.72 35.84
C ASP A 791 29.71 39.43 35.18
N VAL A 792 29.34 39.05 33.95
CA VAL A 792 28.15 39.61 33.27
C VAL A 792 26.85 38.98 33.79
N SER A 793 26.87 37.74 34.29
CA SER A 793 25.67 37.08 34.85
C SER A 793 25.21 37.58 36.22
N ASN A 794 26.03 38.35 36.94
CA ASN A 794 25.67 38.91 38.26
C ASN A 794 25.21 40.39 38.22
N GLY A 795 25.10 40.99 37.04
CA GLY A 795 24.74 42.40 36.86
C GLY A 795 23.41 42.61 36.14
N GLY A 796 22.26 42.30 36.76
CA GLY A 796 20.97 42.60 36.14
C GLY A 796 19.73 42.18 36.94
N SER A 797 19.46 42.81 38.08
CA SER A 797 18.09 42.88 38.63
C SER A 797 17.66 44.33 38.84
N TYR A 798 16.69 44.77 38.05
CA TYR A 798 15.97 46.02 38.27
C TYR A 798 14.78 45.74 39.20
N SER A 799 14.76 46.44 40.33
CA SER A 799 13.65 46.52 41.26
C SER A 799 12.62 47.57 40.78
N VAL A 800 11.34 47.25 40.94
CA VAL A 800 10.25 48.25 41.00
C VAL A 800 9.56 48.08 42.35
N ASN A 801 9.49 49.17 43.09
CA ASN A 801 8.93 49.28 44.44
C ASN A 801 7.40 49.25 44.43
N GLY A 802 6.83 48.68 45.51
CA GLY A 802 5.52 49.09 46.02
C GLY A 802 4.94 48.22 47.14
N GLY A 803 5.30 48.52 48.40
CA GLY A 803 4.42 48.57 49.60
C GLY A 803 3.79 47.25 50.10
N SER A 804 3.61 46.93 51.38
CA SER A 804 3.67 47.63 52.67
C SER A 804 3.56 46.56 53.78
N ASP A 805 4.08 46.88 54.97
CA ASP A 805 3.74 46.34 56.31
C ASP A 805 4.08 44.88 56.74
N LEU A 806 5.12 44.79 57.59
CA LEU A 806 5.30 44.09 58.91
C LEU A 806 4.38 42.88 59.31
N PRO A 807 4.75 42.07 60.35
CA PRO A 807 5.95 41.25 60.59
C PRO A 807 5.61 39.84 61.18
N SER A 808 6.63 39.07 61.59
CA SER A 808 6.59 37.86 62.45
C SER A 808 6.06 36.57 61.77
N SER A 809 6.54 35.36 62.01
CA SER A 809 7.29 34.73 63.11
C SER A 809 7.97 33.45 62.57
N GLY A 810 9.13 33.07 63.12
CA GLY A 810 9.81 31.79 62.83
C GLY A 810 9.07 30.54 63.35
N PRO A 811 9.74 29.40 63.63
CA PRO A 811 11.17 29.13 63.47
C PRO A 811 11.53 27.76 62.81
N SER A 812 12.83 27.64 62.56
CA SER A 812 13.71 26.45 62.51
C SER A 812 13.19 25.11 63.04
N VAL A 813 13.64 24.01 62.40
CA VAL A 813 14.43 22.86 62.93
C VAL A 813 14.87 22.09 61.65
N ASP A 814 16.10 22.02 61.16
CA ASP A 814 17.43 21.67 61.67
C ASP A 814 17.64 20.20 62.09
N MET A 815 18.52 19.53 61.33
CA MET A 815 19.31 18.33 61.65
C MET A 815 18.71 16.93 61.42
N PRO A 816 19.55 15.87 61.26
CA PRO A 816 20.79 15.81 60.47
C PRO A 816 21.01 14.46 59.74
N ASP A 817 22.03 14.50 58.90
CA ASP A 817 22.91 13.48 58.30
C ASP A 817 23.08 12.05 58.91
N LEU A 818 23.30 11.11 57.96
CA LEU A 818 24.14 9.89 57.94
C LEU A 818 23.61 8.59 58.60
N PRO A 819 24.18 7.39 58.29
CA PRO A 819 24.56 6.80 56.99
C PRO A 819 24.26 5.27 56.87
N SER A 820 24.63 4.70 55.70
CA SER A 820 25.18 3.34 55.46
C SER A 820 24.32 2.07 55.63
N ASP A 821 24.35 1.29 54.53
CA ASP A 821 24.27 -0.17 54.37
C ASP A 821 22.89 -0.87 54.37
N MET A 822 22.28 -0.96 53.19
CA MET A 822 22.02 -2.23 52.48
C MET A 822 21.65 -2.01 51.01
#